data_AF-A0AAW0YAL3-F1
#
_entry.id   AF-A0AAW0YAL3-F1
#
_cell.length_a   1.000
_cell.length_b   1.000
_cell.length_c   1.000
_cell.angle_alpha   90.00
_cell.angle_beta   90.00
_cell.angle_gamma   90.00
#
_symmetry.space_group_name_H-M   'P 1'
#
loop_
_entity.id
_entity.type
_entity.pdbx_description
1 polymer ?
#
loop_
_entity_poly.entity_id
_entity_poly.type
_entity_poly.pdbx_seq_one_letter_code
_entity_poly.pdbx_strand_id
1 'polypeptide(L)'
;MAGYLALRSMEGNAMQGGGAPGGDDDDHNKHEMLLAVQTGDEEKLSQALKHLSQKCMNHVFPHPVYATALHVATQNNSTELVEILLQAGADPNARDLRGKKYCPIHYAAHNGNLEILQALLKAGADPNIKEGEFGRTSLHILATRWKTNEDNFKACLDALLSCKKIKVDTLDSSKSSPLFMAATKSWEYMTRQLILKGASVDTAVGNKTTADIIRKKLPDLLETIDFSVIEKPQRCYSDELYDALMDGDLEVFRDILNEINKLEEKSKAYIASLLDEDHGEYTLLQYACDNGLADFVEELLKNGANPARIDDTSKMSPILYATRNGFHKIVEMLIRAMKERGELEKGALKLTDLRKETPLHKVVKREYPLQNEGVNYYRCLQILLDKKCYLDIDAQDEFDNTPLHYAVLCDDQSFVRILLLNGAHLGIRNKFGTLAITRIQPSVLEEVLNDCIKHRNNVADRDFEIILHYSMLAPAQASQQPETECLRFLSGSRKHRRLLRHPIIDTFLFLKWQRIRQYYFFNIFAYTAFLILLTAYVLIYHGTFVPPSEDTKQNNTDLSGSDNTTENLEVVREIFMENLAVKFVFKGLISLFALYIAVREGIQFFVSWKLYVSRLENWLEISIVLLTATLLFIPMGDKPLQSLSAWLVLFSWIEFILLLGRHPYLAVYITMFTTVTYNFLKFIIMFSFMIIAFSISFYLVFQVDDNFMTYHQSLLKTIAMTTGEIEYTELPLSTFPISSHLLFVLFVFLIVLVLMNLLNGLAVSDIQQIQQEAEIVSYSSRVELISYIESVFLASPIRRIVPGPITCCESGSDDCYLVSCLDSPNPVLKLLNWMGRRTLMFHSCLRDPYITVYPNRGSDRWHVCDCHSFHLKETQIEAAKDVVLEKEQAVANHRLSGLENRLEEVMTAITTLTDKVNKHVLCPSPQ
;
A
#
# COMPACT_ATOMS: atom_id res chain seq x y z
N MET A 1 -20.50 4.94 -0.72
CA MET A 1 -21.00 6.16 -0.04
C MET A 1 -20.75 6.17 1.47
N ALA A 2 -21.32 5.23 2.25
CA ALA A 2 -21.12 5.19 3.72
C ALA A 2 -19.64 5.14 4.18
N GLY A 3 -18.79 4.37 3.51
CA GLY A 3 -17.33 4.31 3.81
C GLY A 3 -16.57 5.62 3.52
N TYR A 4 -17.06 6.46 2.62
CA TYR A 4 -16.45 7.76 2.28
C TYR A 4 -16.83 8.83 3.33
N LEU A 5 -18.05 8.76 3.86
CA LEU A 5 -18.51 9.57 4.99
C LEU A 5 -17.77 9.21 6.29
N ALA A 6 -17.44 7.92 6.49
CA ALA A 6 -16.60 7.48 7.62
C ALA A 6 -15.17 8.04 7.55
N LEU A 7 -14.59 8.15 6.34
CA LEU A 7 -13.30 8.82 6.13
C LEU A 7 -13.35 10.30 6.53
N ARG A 8 -14.38 11.03 6.10
CA ARG A 8 -14.59 12.44 6.50
C ARG A 8 -14.74 12.61 8.03
N SER A 9 -15.34 11.63 8.70
CA SER A 9 -15.45 11.58 10.17
C SER A 9 -14.13 11.27 10.87
N MET A 10 -13.18 10.60 10.22
CA MET A 10 -11.84 10.32 10.77
C MET A 10 -10.84 11.44 10.45
N GLU A 11 -10.89 12.00 9.24
CA GLU A 11 -10.11 13.19 8.84
C GLU A 11 -10.41 14.39 9.75
N GLY A 12 -11.68 14.58 10.15
CA GLY A 12 -12.07 15.62 11.12
C GLY A 12 -11.47 15.45 12.53
N ASN A 13 -11.13 14.22 12.94
CA ASN A 13 -10.50 13.93 14.24
C ASN A 13 -8.97 13.90 14.16
N ALA A 14 -8.38 13.64 12.99
CA ALA A 14 -6.93 13.58 12.81
C ALA A 14 -6.23 14.95 12.81
N MET A 15 -6.97 16.06 12.64
CA MET A 15 -6.46 17.42 12.84
C MET A 15 -6.20 17.78 14.33
N GLN A 16 -6.48 16.87 15.28
CA GLN A 16 -6.15 17.03 16.69
C GLN A 16 -5.29 15.86 17.21
N GLY A 17 -4.02 15.82 16.81
CA GLY A 17 -3.01 14.98 17.48
C GLY A 17 -1.96 14.40 16.54
N GLY A 18 -0.79 15.03 16.47
CA GLY A 18 0.30 14.56 15.60
C GLY A 18 1.51 15.48 15.50
N GLY A 19 2.00 16.03 16.62
CA GLY A 19 3.28 16.75 16.61
C GLY A 19 4.44 15.79 16.37
N ALA A 20 5.22 16.02 15.30
CA ALA A 20 6.47 15.31 15.06
C ALA A 20 7.64 16.09 15.71
N PRO A 21 8.58 15.43 16.41
CA PRO A 21 9.65 16.12 17.13
C PRO A 21 10.75 16.57 16.17
N GLY A 22 10.96 17.89 16.08
CA GLY A 22 12.00 18.48 15.22
C GLY A 22 11.78 19.93 14.77
N GLY A 23 10.80 20.65 15.33
CA GLY A 23 10.45 22.02 14.92
C GLY A 23 10.47 23.07 16.04
N ASP A 24 10.96 22.72 17.23
CA ASP A 24 10.73 23.49 18.46
C ASP A 24 11.31 24.93 18.41
N ASP A 25 12.48 25.12 17.78
CA ASP A 25 13.09 26.44 17.61
C ASP A 25 12.30 27.33 16.63
N ASP A 26 11.79 26.73 15.55
CA ASP A 26 11.10 27.43 14.46
C ASP A 26 9.69 27.89 14.90
N ASP A 27 9.00 27.09 15.71
CA ASP A 27 7.71 27.46 16.30
C ASP A 27 7.84 28.48 17.44
N HIS A 28 8.96 28.46 18.19
CA HIS A 28 9.29 29.50 19.16
C HIS A 28 9.48 30.87 18.46
N ASN A 29 10.31 30.91 17.42
CA ASN A 29 10.60 32.14 16.66
C ASN A 29 9.36 32.71 15.97
N LYS A 30 8.43 31.87 15.48
CA LYS A 30 7.12 32.30 14.95
C LYS A 30 6.26 32.98 16.02
N HIS A 31 6.24 32.43 17.24
CA HIS A 31 5.49 33.01 18.35
C HIS A 31 6.09 34.35 18.80
N GLU A 32 7.42 34.45 18.87
CA GLU A 32 8.12 35.70 19.18
C GLU A 32 7.89 36.78 18.11
N MET A 33 7.91 36.41 16.82
CA MET A 33 7.54 37.32 15.72
C MET A 33 6.12 37.86 15.88
N LEU A 34 5.13 37.00 16.20
CA LEU A 34 3.75 37.46 16.43
C LEU A 34 3.67 38.39 17.65
N LEU A 35 4.35 38.04 18.75
CA LEU A 35 4.37 38.83 19.97
C LEU A 35 4.96 40.23 19.70
N ALA A 36 6.10 40.31 19.02
CA ALA A 36 6.74 41.57 18.66
C ALA A 36 5.82 42.49 17.82
N VAL A 37 5.12 41.92 16.83
CA VAL A 37 4.15 42.67 16.01
C VAL A 37 2.92 43.10 16.81
N GLN A 38 2.46 42.29 17.78
CA GLN A 38 1.36 42.65 18.69
C GLN A 38 1.75 43.75 19.68
N THR A 39 3.00 43.77 20.16
CA THR A 39 3.48 44.77 21.12
C THR A 39 4.02 46.05 20.49
N GLY A 40 4.23 46.07 19.17
CA GLY A 40 4.84 47.22 18.47
C GLY A 40 6.36 47.28 18.59
N ASP A 41 7.04 46.15 18.81
CA ASP A 41 8.46 46.10 19.17
C ASP A 41 9.34 45.79 17.94
N GLU A 42 9.88 46.85 17.33
CA GLU A 42 10.73 46.80 16.14
C GLU A 42 12.04 46.02 16.37
N GLU A 43 12.68 46.20 17.54
CA GLU A 43 13.95 45.55 17.84
C GLU A 43 13.77 44.03 17.96
N LYS A 44 12.76 43.57 18.72
CA LYS A 44 12.43 42.14 18.82
C LYS A 44 12.03 41.55 17.48
N LEU A 45 11.24 42.27 16.68
CA LEU A 45 10.89 41.81 15.34
C LEU A 45 12.13 41.61 14.46
N SER A 46 13.06 42.58 14.46
CA SER A 46 14.31 42.48 13.70
C SER A 46 15.23 41.34 14.17
N GLN A 47 15.13 40.93 15.44
CA GLN A 47 15.88 39.80 16.00
C GLN A 47 15.24 38.46 15.60
N ALA A 48 13.93 38.30 15.79
CA ALA A 48 13.20 37.09 15.38
C ALA A 48 13.37 36.79 13.88
N LEU A 49 13.31 37.83 13.02
CA LEU A 49 13.45 37.69 11.57
C LEU A 49 14.84 37.21 11.10
N LYS A 50 15.91 37.36 11.90
CA LYS A 50 17.25 36.84 11.55
C LYS A 50 17.34 35.30 11.63
N HIS A 51 16.44 34.67 12.38
CA HIS A 51 16.44 33.24 12.63
C HIS A 51 15.31 32.49 11.91
N LEU A 52 14.43 33.20 11.20
CA LEU A 52 13.28 32.63 10.50
C LEU A 52 13.57 32.36 9.02
N SER A 53 13.05 31.25 8.50
CA SER A 53 13.07 30.99 7.05
C SER A 53 12.00 31.80 6.31
N GLN A 54 12.24 32.15 5.04
CA GLN A 54 11.31 32.93 4.22
C GLN A 54 9.91 32.28 4.11
N LYS A 55 9.83 30.95 4.23
CA LYS A 55 8.57 30.19 4.23
C LYS A 55 7.69 30.49 5.46
N CYS A 56 8.27 30.96 6.56
CA CYS A 56 7.55 31.30 7.79
C CYS A 56 6.91 32.69 7.78
N MET A 57 7.33 33.60 6.88
CA MET A 57 6.79 34.97 6.78
C MET A 57 5.29 35.00 6.50
N ASN A 58 4.82 34.05 5.68
CA ASN A 58 3.42 33.93 5.26
C ASN A 58 2.62 32.96 6.16
N HIS A 59 3.14 32.59 7.32
CA HIS A 59 2.43 31.75 8.28
C HIS A 59 1.17 32.48 8.78
N VAL A 60 0.01 31.83 8.65
CA VAL A 60 -1.25 32.34 9.18
C VAL A 60 -1.44 31.80 10.60
N PHE A 61 -1.40 32.69 11.58
CA PHE A 61 -1.53 32.31 12.98
C PHE A 61 -2.97 31.88 13.32
N PRO A 62 -3.18 30.81 14.10
CA PRO A 62 -4.51 30.32 14.50
C PRO A 62 -5.21 31.28 15.49
N HIS A 63 -6.31 30.82 16.08
CA HIS A 63 -7.08 31.59 17.08
C HIS A 63 -6.17 32.18 18.18
N PRO A 64 -6.27 33.49 18.51
CA PRO A 64 -7.34 34.42 18.15
C PRO A 64 -7.12 35.24 16.87
N VAL A 65 -5.98 35.10 16.18
CA VAL A 65 -5.53 36.08 15.17
C VAL A 65 -6.06 35.78 13.76
N TYR A 66 -6.00 34.52 13.33
CA TYR A 66 -6.43 34.06 11.99
C TYR A 66 -5.84 34.88 10.82
N ALA A 67 -4.62 35.40 10.96
CA ALA A 67 -3.98 36.27 9.97
C ALA A 67 -2.45 36.15 10.02
N THR A 68 -1.74 36.64 8.99
CA THR A 68 -0.26 36.68 8.99
C THR A 68 0.28 37.86 9.81
N ALA A 69 1.58 37.86 10.12
CA ALA A 69 2.24 38.99 10.79
C ALA A 69 2.00 40.33 10.07
N LEU A 70 2.05 40.33 8.73
CA LEU A 70 1.81 41.53 7.91
C LEU A 70 0.38 42.08 8.05
N HIS A 71 -0.62 41.22 8.26
CA HIS A 71 -2.00 41.65 8.56
C HIS A 71 -2.11 42.31 9.93
N VAL A 72 -1.38 41.82 10.94
CA VAL A 72 -1.41 42.42 12.29
C VAL A 72 -0.69 43.77 12.28
N ALA A 73 0.46 43.87 11.61
CA ALA A 73 1.18 45.13 11.44
C ALA A 73 0.35 46.20 10.69
N THR A 74 -0.30 45.81 9.58
CA THR A 74 -1.21 46.72 8.84
C THR A 74 -2.48 47.06 9.62
N GLN A 75 -3.05 46.12 10.38
CA GLN A 75 -4.18 46.38 11.29
C GLN A 75 -3.81 47.35 12.43
N ASN A 76 -2.62 47.22 13.00
CA ASN A 76 -2.07 48.11 14.03
C ASN A 76 -1.67 49.49 13.49
N ASN A 77 -1.69 49.68 12.16
CA ASN A 77 -1.35 50.92 11.47
C ASN A 77 0.11 51.38 11.69
N SER A 78 1.02 50.43 11.92
CA SER A 78 2.46 50.68 12.13
C SER A 78 3.23 50.59 10.81
N THR A 79 3.75 51.73 10.34
CA THR A 79 4.49 51.86 9.08
C THR A 79 5.80 51.06 9.09
N GLU A 80 6.52 51.14 10.20
CA GLU A 80 7.88 50.62 10.38
C GLU A 80 7.87 49.09 10.36
N LEU A 81 6.92 48.48 11.07
CA LEU A 81 6.74 47.01 11.09
C LEU A 81 6.33 46.47 9.71
N VAL A 82 5.53 47.21 8.95
CA VAL A 82 5.14 46.82 7.58
C VAL A 82 6.35 46.84 6.67
N GLU A 83 7.18 47.89 6.70
CA GLU A 83 8.40 47.94 5.90
C GLU A 83 9.39 46.83 6.27
N ILE A 84 9.61 46.55 7.56
CA ILE A 84 10.46 45.46 8.04
C ILE A 84 9.97 44.09 7.52
N LEU A 85 8.67 43.81 7.61
CA LEU A 85 8.09 42.54 7.16
C LEU A 85 8.14 42.38 5.63
N LEU A 86 7.94 43.46 4.87
CA LEU A 86 8.04 43.44 3.40
C LEU A 86 9.50 43.28 2.94
N GLN A 87 10.46 43.93 3.61
CA GLN A 87 11.90 43.72 3.35
C GLN A 87 12.34 42.27 3.64
N ALA A 88 11.74 41.62 4.64
CA ALA A 88 11.93 40.21 4.93
C ALA A 88 11.18 39.24 3.99
N GLY A 89 10.47 39.76 2.97
CA GLY A 89 9.83 38.97 1.92
C GLY A 89 8.45 38.41 2.28
N ALA A 90 7.70 39.06 3.17
CA ALA A 90 6.28 38.75 3.36
C ALA A 90 5.47 39.03 2.09
N ASP A 91 4.52 38.14 1.76
CA ASP A 91 3.63 38.29 0.61
C ASP A 91 2.57 39.39 0.86
N PRO A 92 2.57 40.49 0.08
CA PRO A 92 1.61 41.57 0.26
C PRO A 92 0.18 41.22 -0.21
N ASN A 93 0.00 40.08 -0.91
CA ASN A 93 -1.27 39.59 -1.44
C ASN A 93 -1.89 38.46 -0.62
N ALA A 94 -1.21 38.01 0.44
CA ALA A 94 -1.72 36.99 1.36
C ALA A 94 -3.13 37.35 1.86
N ARG A 95 -4.02 36.36 2.00
CA ARG A 95 -5.38 36.53 2.54
C ARG A 95 -5.44 36.05 3.98
N ASP A 96 -6.14 36.78 4.84
CA ASP A 96 -6.46 36.30 6.18
C ASP A 96 -7.49 35.16 6.16
N LEU A 97 -7.52 34.39 7.26
CA LEU A 97 -8.49 33.31 7.50
C LEU A 97 -9.63 33.76 8.41
N ARG A 98 -9.76 35.07 8.66
CA ARG A 98 -10.98 35.63 9.25
C ARG A 98 -12.10 35.47 8.21
N GLY A 99 -13.35 35.43 8.66
CA GLY A 99 -14.52 35.16 7.80
C GLY A 99 -14.76 36.15 6.64
N LYS A 100 -13.88 37.14 6.48
CA LYS A 100 -13.94 38.18 5.46
C LYS A 100 -12.75 38.15 4.47
N LYS A 101 -11.73 37.30 4.66
CA LYS A 101 -10.58 37.10 3.74
C LYS A 101 -9.93 38.40 3.24
N TYR A 102 -9.59 39.30 4.16
CA TYR A 102 -8.90 40.56 3.83
C TYR A 102 -7.44 40.30 3.46
N CYS A 103 -6.93 41.03 2.48
CA CYS A 103 -5.47 41.19 2.23
C CYS A 103 -4.94 42.47 2.92
N PRO A 104 -3.62 42.62 3.14
CA PRO A 104 -3.02 43.81 3.78
C PRO A 104 -3.42 45.15 3.13
N ILE A 105 -3.54 45.19 1.80
CA ILE A 105 -3.93 46.41 1.07
C ILE A 105 -5.35 46.89 1.41
N HIS A 106 -6.25 45.98 1.76
CA HIS A 106 -7.61 46.31 2.21
C HIS A 106 -7.59 46.96 3.60
N TYR A 107 -6.69 46.55 4.49
CA TYR A 107 -6.49 47.20 5.80
C TYR A 107 -5.88 48.60 5.64
N ALA A 108 -4.89 48.76 4.77
CA ALA A 108 -4.31 50.07 4.44
C ALA A 108 -5.37 51.05 3.90
N ALA A 109 -6.20 50.61 2.94
CA ALA A 109 -7.33 51.38 2.42
C ALA A 109 -8.41 51.67 3.48
N HIS A 110 -8.66 50.74 4.40
CA HIS A 110 -9.65 50.91 5.47
C HIS A 110 -9.23 51.96 6.52
N ASN A 111 -7.93 52.01 6.82
CA ASN A 111 -7.34 52.94 7.78
C ASN A 111 -7.04 54.31 7.14
N GLY A 112 -6.91 54.38 5.81
CA GLY A 112 -6.52 55.61 5.11
C GLY A 112 -5.06 55.99 5.38
N ASN A 113 -4.16 55.01 5.39
CA ASN A 113 -2.73 55.20 5.62
C ASN A 113 -1.99 55.14 4.28
N LEU A 114 -1.46 56.28 3.84
CA LEU A 114 -0.81 56.42 2.52
C LEU A 114 0.53 55.69 2.49
N GLU A 115 1.29 55.77 3.57
CA GLU A 115 2.63 55.25 3.71
C GLU A 115 2.63 53.72 3.63
N ILE A 116 1.75 53.07 4.40
CA ILE A 116 1.51 51.62 4.34
C ILE A 116 1.01 51.20 2.95
N LEU A 117 0.08 51.96 2.37
CA LEU A 117 -0.46 51.67 1.04
C LEU A 117 0.62 51.75 -0.05
N GLN A 118 1.48 52.76 -0.01
CA GLN A 118 2.62 52.88 -0.93
C GLN A 118 3.67 51.80 -0.71
N ALA A 119 3.96 51.41 0.53
CA ALA A 119 4.89 50.32 0.83
C ALA A 119 4.40 48.99 0.23
N LEU A 120 3.11 48.67 0.41
CA LEU A 120 2.48 47.48 -0.18
C LEU A 120 2.48 47.51 -1.71
N LEU A 121 2.11 48.64 -2.33
CA LEU A 121 2.12 48.79 -3.80
C LEU A 121 3.54 48.66 -4.38
N LYS A 122 4.56 49.23 -3.73
CA LYS A 122 5.98 49.07 -4.11
C LYS A 122 6.45 47.61 -3.98
N ALA A 123 5.92 46.86 -3.02
CA ALA A 123 6.19 45.43 -2.82
C ALA A 123 5.42 44.50 -3.78
N GLY A 124 4.54 45.03 -4.65
CA GLY A 124 3.79 44.24 -5.63
C GLY A 124 2.40 43.80 -5.18
N ALA A 125 1.78 44.51 -4.23
CA ALA A 125 0.37 44.31 -3.90
C ALA A 125 -0.54 44.56 -5.12
N ASP A 126 -1.48 43.66 -5.40
CA ASP A 126 -2.51 43.85 -6.42
C ASP A 126 -3.73 44.59 -5.82
N PRO A 127 -4.03 45.83 -6.27
CA PRO A 127 -5.16 46.59 -5.76
C PRO A 127 -6.54 46.02 -6.16
N ASN A 128 -6.58 45.07 -7.09
CA ASN A 128 -7.80 44.52 -7.68
C ASN A 128 -8.36 43.30 -6.96
N ILE A 129 -7.64 42.74 -5.98
CA ILE A 129 -8.11 41.59 -5.21
C ILE A 129 -9.43 41.95 -4.52
N LYS A 130 -10.38 41.00 -4.51
CA LYS A 130 -11.65 41.11 -3.77
C LYS A 130 -11.53 40.46 -2.39
N GLU A 131 -12.08 41.10 -1.36
CA GLU A 131 -12.32 40.47 -0.06
C GLU A 131 -13.55 39.53 -0.10
N GLY A 132 -13.65 38.62 0.88
CA GLY A 132 -14.52 37.45 0.82
C GLY A 132 -15.93 37.59 1.40
N GLU A 133 -16.26 38.68 2.11
CA GLU A 133 -17.60 38.91 2.69
C GLU A 133 -18.53 39.64 1.72
N PHE A 134 -18.06 40.71 1.08
CA PHE A 134 -18.84 41.53 0.16
C PHE A 134 -18.25 41.64 -1.25
N GLY A 135 -17.16 40.94 -1.57
CA GLY A 135 -16.53 40.98 -2.89
C GLY A 135 -15.84 42.31 -3.21
N ARG A 136 -15.48 43.11 -2.19
CA ARG A 136 -14.98 44.48 -2.35
C ARG A 136 -13.49 44.53 -2.65
N THR A 137 -13.10 45.45 -3.52
CA THR A 137 -11.69 45.80 -3.78
C THR A 137 -11.22 46.95 -2.88
N SER A 138 -9.93 47.27 -2.92
CA SER A 138 -9.34 48.42 -2.23
C SER A 138 -10.10 49.74 -2.47
N LEU A 139 -10.52 50.02 -3.71
CA LEU A 139 -11.34 51.18 -4.08
C LEU A 139 -12.71 51.20 -3.39
N HIS A 140 -13.38 50.04 -3.26
CA HIS A 140 -14.65 49.94 -2.54
C HIS A 140 -14.52 50.20 -1.03
N ILE A 141 -13.30 50.08 -0.47
CA ILE A 141 -13.00 50.25 0.96
C ILE A 141 -12.46 51.66 1.29
N LEU A 142 -11.91 52.39 0.30
CA LEU A 142 -11.80 53.86 0.38
C LEU A 142 -13.19 54.52 0.28
N ALA A 143 -14.03 53.98 -0.60
CA ALA A 143 -15.47 54.06 -0.41
C ALA A 143 -15.88 53.37 0.91
N THR A 144 -17.07 53.66 1.43
CA THR A 144 -17.50 53.39 2.81
C THR A 144 -16.75 54.15 3.93
N ARG A 145 -15.43 54.40 3.85
CA ARG A 145 -14.63 54.99 4.96
C ARG A 145 -14.12 56.43 4.78
N TRP A 146 -14.22 57.01 3.58
CA TRP A 146 -13.83 58.39 3.21
C TRP A 146 -13.96 59.51 4.29
N LYS A 147 -14.95 59.44 5.18
CA LYS A 147 -15.27 60.48 6.16
C LYS A 147 -14.22 60.68 7.27
N THR A 148 -13.35 59.71 7.56
CA THR A 148 -12.54 59.75 8.80
C THR A 148 -11.23 60.56 8.74
N ASN A 149 -10.71 60.94 7.56
CA ASN A 149 -9.58 61.88 7.38
C ASN A 149 -9.44 62.26 5.89
N GLU A 150 -10.26 63.19 5.38
CA GLU A 150 -10.43 63.36 3.92
C GLU A 150 -9.14 63.47 3.10
N ASP A 151 -8.12 64.17 3.59
CA ASP A 151 -6.89 64.42 2.82
C ASP A 151 -6.01 63.17 2.66
N ASN A 152 -5.97 62.29 3.67
CA ASN A 152 -5.30 61.01 3.56
C ASN A 152 -6.04 60.06 2.62
N PHE A 153 -7.39 60.05 2.65
CA PHE A 153 -8.20 59.24 1.73
C PHE A 153 -8.09 59.73 0.28
N LYS A 154 -7.97 61.05 0.03
CA LYS A 154 -7.63 61.62 -1.29
C LYS A 154 -6.27 61.09 -1.77
N ALA A 155 -5.23 61.23 -0.95
CA ALA A 155 -3.90 60.76 -1.33
C ALA A 155 -3.84 59.23 -1.55
N CYS A 156 -4.58 58.44 -0.78
CA CYS A 156 -4.71 56.99 -0.98
C CYS A 156 -5.43 56.66 -2.30
N LEU A 157 -6.47 57.42 -2.67
CA LEU A 157 -7.15 57.27 -3.94
C LEU A 157 -6.21 57.59 -5.10
N ASP A 158 -5.49 58.71 -5.04
CA ASP A 158 -4.55 59.11 -6.09
C ASP A 158 -3.40 58.09 -6.24
N ALA A 159 -2.92 57.52 -5.14
CA ALA A 159 -1.93 56.43 -5.15
C ALA A 159 -2.47 55.16 -5.84
N LEU A 160 -3.70 54.74 -5.55
CA LEU A 160 -4.33 53.61 -6.25
C LEU A 160 -4.56 53.91 -7.74
N LEU A 161 -5.09 55.10 -8.08
CA LEU A 161 -5.37 55.49 -9.47
C LEU A 161 -4.11 55.75 -10.31
N SER A 162 -2.94 55.91 -9.68
CA SER A 162 -1.64 55.93 -10.36
C SER A 162 -1.20 54.55 -10.89
N CYS A 163 -1.82 53.46 -10.40
CA CYS A 163 -1.46 52.10 -10.78
C CYS A 163 -2.00 51.74 -12.17
N LYS A 164 -1.11 51.52 -13.15
CA LYS A 164 -1.45 51.21 -14.55
C LYS A 164 -2.36 49.99 -14.78
N LYS A 165 -2.51 49.10 -13.78
CA LYS A 165 -3.32 47.87 -13.84
C LYS A 165 -4.62 47.91 -13.04
N ILE A 166 -5.08 49.08 -12.57
CA ILE A 166 -6.27 49.14 -11.71
C ILE A 166 -7.59 49.00 -12.50
N LYS A 167 -8.42 48.01 -12.15
CA LYS A 167 -9.75 47.76 -12.70
C LYS A 167 -10.78 48.65 -11.97
N VAL A 168 -11.04 49.85 -12.50
CA VAL A 168 -11.94 50.85 -11.86
C VAL A 168 -13.40 50.40 -11.76
N ASP A 169 -13.86 49.56 -12.69
CA ASP A 169 -15.26 49.09 -12.78
C ASP A 169 -15.53 47.72 -12.16
N THR A 170 -14.64 47.23 -11.29
CA THR A 170 -14.91 45.98 -10.54
C THR A 170 -16.26 46.04 -9.81
N LEU A 171 -17.05 44.97 -9.87
CA LEU A 171 -18.32 44.87 -9.16
C LEU A 171 -18.17 44.07 -7.86
N ASP A 172 -18.76 44.58 -6.78
CA ASP A 172 -18.90 43.86 -5.50
C ASP A 172 -20.06 42.83 -5.54
N SER A 173 -20.23 42.04 -4.48
CA SER A 173 -21.29 41.01 -4.39
C SER A 173 -22.73 41.57 -4.47
N SER A 174 -22.91 42.89 -4.35
CA SER A 174 -24.20 43.57 -4.56
C SER A 174 -24.36 44.13 -5.98
N LYS A 175 -23.42 43.83 -6.89
CA LYS A 175 -23.26 44.43 -8.22
C LYS A 175 -22.99 45.95 -8.20
N SER A 176 -22.53 46.49 -7.07
CA SER A 176 -22.13 47.90 -6.98
C SER A 176 -20.69 48.07 -7.49
N SER A 177 -20.43 49.12 -8.28
CA SER A 177 -19.06 49.58 -8.59
C SER A 177 -18.55 50.58 -7.53
N PRO A 178 -17.23 50.89 -7.48
CA PRO A 178 -16.69 51.93 -6.61
C PRO A 178 -17.33 53.30 -6.89
N LEU A 179 -17.59 53.59 -8.18
CA LEU A 179 -18.27 54.81 -8.62
C LEU A 179 -19.72 54.86 -8.10
N PHE A 180 -20.48 53.76 -8.18
CA PHE A 180 -21.82 53.67 -7.62
C PHE A 180 -21.84 53.95 -6.11
N MET A 181 -20.88 53.40 -5.36
CA MET A 181 -20.75 53.66 -3.93
C MET A 181 -20.40 55.12 -3.62
N ALA A 182 -19.45 55.71 -4.37
CA ALA A 182 -19.04 57.09 -4.20
C ALA A 182 -20.18 58.08 -4.49
N ALA A 183 -20.88 57.89 -5.61
CA ALA A 183 -22.05 58.68 -5.98
C ALA A 183 -23.20 58.52 -4.95
N THR A 184 -23.46 57.29 -4.49
CA THR A 184 -24.48 57.01 -3.46
C THR A 184 -24.19 57.71 -2.14
N LYS A 185 -22.91 57.96 -1.82
CA LYS A 185 -22.46 58.61 -0.58
C LYS A 185 -22.08 60.08 -0.76
N SER A 186 -22.23 60.63 -1.96
CA SER A 186 -21.91 62.03 -2.32
C SER A 186 -20.44 62.41 -2.15
N TRP A 187 -19.49 61.50 -2.42
CA TRP A 187 -18.06 61.83 -2.42
C TRP A 187 -17.65 62.41 -3.77
N GLU A 188 -17.78 63.73 -3.90
CA GLU A 188 -17.53 64.47 -5.13
C GLU A 188 -16.14 64.21 -5.71
N TYR A 189 -15.07 64.38 -4.90
CA TYR A 189 -13.68 64.18 -5.35
C TYR A 189 -13.44 62.75 -5.87
N MET A 190 -13.91 61.73 -5.13
CA MET A 190 -13.77 60.33 -5.54
C MET A 190 -14.53 60.04 -6.83
N THR A 191 -15.76 60.55 -6.93
CA THR A 191 -16.61 60.40 -8.12
C THR A 191 -15.94 61.05 -9.33
N ARG A 192 -15.37 62.25 -9.17
CA ARG A 192 -14.63 62.98 -10.21
C ARG A 192 -13.42 62.20 -10.72
N GLN A 193 -12.55 61.74 -9.82
CA GLN A 193 -11.32 61.04 -10.21
C GLN A 193 -11.60 59.69 -10.88
N LEU A 194 -12.62 58.95 -10.42
CA LEU A 194 -13.04 57.70 -11.07
C LEU A 194 -13.57 57.93 -12.49
N ILE A 195 -14.36 58.99 -12.73
CA ILE A 195 -14.84 59.35 -14.07
C ILE A 195 -13.67 59.76 -14.99
N LEU A 196 -12.73 60.57 -14.50
CA LEU A 196 -11.52 60.94 -15.25
C LEU A 196 -10.67 59.72 -15.62
N LYS A 197 -10.67 58.68 -14.78
CA LYS A 197 -10.03 57.38 -15.03
C LYS A 197 -10.90 56.36 -15.78
N GLY A 198 -12.00 56.80 -16.40
CA GLY A 198 -12.77 55.98 -17.34
C GLY A 198 -13.79 55.04 -16.73
N ALA A 199 -14.18 55.22 -15.45
CA ALA A 199 -15.19 54.39 -14.81
C ALA A 199 -16.59 54.54 -15.44
N SER A 200 -17.27 53.41 -15.65
CA SER A 200 -18.57 53.32 -16.33
C SER A 200 -19.73 53.83 -15.49
N VAL A 201 -20.39 54.87 -16.03
CA VAL A 201 -21.54 55.54 -15.41
C VAL A 201 -22.86 54.77 -15.59
N ASP A 202 -22.86 53.75 -16.46
CA ASP A 202 -24.06 52.96 -16.79
C ASP A 202 -24.33 51.82 -15.79
N THR A 203 -23.39 51.56 -14.86
CA THR A 203 -23.54 50.52 -13.82
C THR A 203 -24.86 50.71 -13.04
N ALA A 204 -25.70 49.68 -13.01
CA ALA A 204 -27.03 49.70 -12.41
C ALA A 204 -27.17 48.73 -11.23
N VAL A 205 -27.71 49.22 -10.12
CA VAL A 205 -27.96 48.42 -8.90
C VAL A 205 -29.45 48.53 -8.54
N GLY A 206 -30.20 47.46 -8.82
CA GLY A 206 -31.67 47.51 -8.81
C GLY A 206 -32.20 48.47 -9.88
N ASN A 207 -33.18 49.31 -9.52
CA ASN A 207 -33.86 50.21 -10.46
C ASN A 207 -33.18 51.59 -10.60
N LYS A 208 -31.86 51.71 -10.35
CA LYS A 208 -31.12 52.99 -10.41
C LYS A 208 -29.76 52.80 -11.08
N THR A 209 -29.49 53.60 -12.10
CA THR A 209 -28.15 53.70 -12.69
C THR A 209 -27.25 54.61 -11.84
N THR A 210 -25.94 54.46 -12.00
CA THR A 210 -24.97 55.37 -11.38
C THR A 210 -25.17 56.80 -11.90
N ALA A 211 -25.47 56.97 -13.20
CA ALA A 211 -25.80 58.25 -13.80
C ALA A 211 -26.97 58.97 -13.11
N ASP A 212 -28.06 58.26 -12.81
CA ASP A 212 -29.24 58.85 -12.14
C ASP A 212 -28.95 59.27 -10.70
N ILE A 213 -28.05 58.56 -10.01
CA ILE A 213 -27.62 58.92 -8.65
C ILE A 213 -26.73 60.15 -8.69
N ILE A 214 -25.78 60.24 -9.63
CA ILE A 214 -24.93 61.44 -9.80
C ILE A 214 -25.80 62.66 -10.12
N ARG A 215 -26.67 62.59 -11.13
CA ARG A 215 -27.61 63.68 -11.47
C ARG A 215 -28.47 64.14 -10.30
N LYS A 216 -28.86 63.22 -9.40
CA LYS A 216 -29.71 63.52 -8.24
C LYS A 216 -28.96 64.04 -7.01
N LYS A 217 -27.67 63.70 -6.85
CA LYS A 217 -26.89 63.97 -5.62
C LYS A 217 -25.70 64.90 -5.80
N LEU A 218 -25.19 65.02 -7.01
CA LEU A 218 -23.99 65.79 -7.40
C LEU A 218 -24.25 66.45 -8.77
N PRO A 219 -25.24 67.36 -8.89
CA PRO A 219 -25.56 67.99 -10.18
C PRO A 219 -24.39 68.81 -10.73
N ASP A 220 -23.74 69.60 -9.88
CA ASP A 220 -22.66 70.54 -10.24
C ASP A 220 -21.40 69.84 -10.79
N LEU A 221 -21.24 68.55 -10.49
CA LEU A 221 -20.10 67.74 -10.94
C LEU A 221 -20.15 67.42 -12.44
N LEU A 222 -21.34 67.34 -13.03
CA LEU A 222 -21.51 67.01 -14.45
C LEU A 222 -21.24 68.21 -15.38
N GLU A 223 -21.37 69.45 -14.88
CA GLU A 223 -21.06 70.68 -15.62
C GLU A 223 -19.56 71.02 -15.61
N THR A 224 -18.77 70.40 -14.72
CA THR A 224 -17.36 70.75 -14.45
C THR A 224 -16.34 69.70 -14.93
N ILE A 225 -16.78 68.62 -15.58
CA ILE A 225 -15.92 67.57 -16.13
C ILE A 225 -15.76 67.76 -17.65
N ASP A 226 -14.50 67.86 -18.09
CA ASP A 226 -14.15 67.81 -19.51
C ASP A 226 -14.07 66.35 -19.97
N PHE A 227 -15.09 65.91 -20.70
CA PHE A 227 -15.20 64.54 -21.22
C PHE A 227 -14.13 64.19 -22.28
N SER A 228 -13.35 65.15 -22.78
CA SER A 228 -12.25 64.88 -23.72
C SER A 228 -11.02 64.25 -23.07
N VAL A 229 -10.91 64.30 -21.73
CA VAL A 229 -9.74 63.82 -20.96
C VAL A 229 -9.86 62.33 -20.56
N ILE A 230 -11.01 61.70 -20.82
CA ILE A 230 -11.30 60.33 -20.37
C ILE A 230 -10.39 59.31 -21.09
N GLU A 231 -9.61 58.56 -20.30
CA GLU A 231 -8.89 57.37 -20.77
C GLU A 231 -9.91 56.33 -21.29
N LYS A 232 -9.88 56.02 -22.59
CA LYS A 232 -10.80 55.03 -23.18
C LYS A 232 -10.57 53.65 -22.54
N PRO A 233 -11.62 52.93 -22.10
CA PRO A 233 -11.46 51.65 -21.44
C PRO A 233 -10.84 50.62 -22.39
N GLN A 234 -9.80 49.93 -21.90
CA GLN A 234 -9.12 48.88 -22.64
C GLN A 234 -9.93 47.58 -22.52
N ARG A 235 -10.54 47.11 -23.63
CA ARG A 235 -11.32 45.86 -23.67
C ARG A 235 -10.53 44.68 -23.09
N CYS A 236 -11.12 43.98 -22.12
CA CYS A 236 -10.50 42.87 -21.40
C CYS A 236 -11.06 41.53 -21.90
N TYR A 237 -10.49 41.04 -23.00
CA TYR A 237 -10.97 39.83 -23.68
C TYR A 237 -11.00 38.56 -22.80
N SER A 238 -10.16 38.45 -21.76
CA SER A 238 -10.15 37.29 -20.85
C SER A 238 -11.34 37.28 -19.89
N ASP A 239 -11.87 38.43 -19.50
CA ASP A 239 -13.11 38.52 -18.72
C ASP A 239 -14.33 38.15 -19.62
N GLU A 240 -14.41 38.73 -20.84
CA GLU A 240 -15.50 38.46 -21.81
C GLU A 240 -15.58 36.99 -22.25
N LEU A 241 -14.43 36.32 -22.47
CA LEU A 241 -14.37 34.88 -22.77
C LEU A 241 -14.82 34.01 -21.60
N TYR A 242 -14.57 34.44 -20.36
CA TYR A 242 -14.99 33.71 -19.16
C TYR A 242 -16.50 33.83 -18.95
N ASP A 243 -17.06 35.04 -19.07
CA ASP A 243 -18.50 35.27 -18.95
C ASP A 243 -19.30 34.47 -20.01
N ALA A 244 -18.87 34.47 -21.28
CA ALA A 244 -19.50 33.67 -22.33
C ALA A 244 -19.46 32.15 -22.06
N LEU A 245 -18.39 31.67 -21.40
CA LEU A 245 -18.22 30.26 -21.02
C LEU A 245 -19.05 29.88 -19.78
N MET A 246 -19.21 30.81 -18.82
CA MET A 246 -20.11 30.68 -17.67
C MET A 246 -21.59 30.65 -18.07
N ASP A 247 -21.99 31.48 -19.04
CA ASP A 247 -23.34 31.52 -19.60
C ASP A 247 -23.62 30.34 -20.55
N GLY A 248 -22.56 29.66 -21.02
CA GLY A 248 -22.66 28.48 -21.90
C GLY A 248 -22.93 28.79 -23.37
N ASP A 249 -22.73 30.05 -23.81
CA ASP A 249 -22.99 30.47 -25.19
C ASP A 249 -21.77 30.26 -26.09
N LEU A 250 -21.79 29.13 -26.81
CA LEU A 250 -20.70 28.70 -27.69
C LEU A 250 -20.52 29.62 -28.92
N GLU A 251 -21.59 30.26 -29.41
CA GLU A 251 -21.51 31.11 -30.60
C GLU A 251 -20.89 32.47 -30.25
N VAL A 252 -21.30 33.08 -29.14
CA VAL A 252 -20.65 34.29 -28.59
C VAL A 252 -19.16 34.01 -28.31
N PHE A 253 -18.84 32.87 -27.70
CA PHE A 253 -17.47 32.46 -27.42
C PHE A 253 -16.61 32.34 -28.69
N ARG A 254 -17.16 31.73 -29.77
CA ARG A 254 -16.50 31.67 -31.08
C ARG A 254 -16.32 33.04 -31.71
N ASP A 255 -17.31 33.91 -31.64
CA ASP A 255 -17.24 35.24 -32.23
C ASP A 255 -16.15 36.10 -31.57
N ILE A 256 -16.01 36.03 -30.24
CA ILE A 256 -14.92 36.69 -29.51
C ILE A 256 -13.55 36.14 -29.96
N LEU A 257 -13.39 34.81 -30.04
CA LEU A 257 -12.14 34.21 -30.55
C LEU A 257 -11.86 34.60 -32.01
N ASN A 258 -12.88 34.72 -32.85
CA ASN A 258 -12.77 35.17 -34.23
C ASN A 258 -12.42 36.67 -34.34
N GLU A 259 -12.88 37.52 -33.43
CA GLU A 259 -12.48 38.93 -33.33
C GLU A 259 -10.99 39.03 -32.96
N ILE A 260 -10.55 38.28 -31.94
CA ILE A 260 -9.15 38.26 -31.49
C ILE A 260 -8.22 37.75 -32.60
N ASN A 261 -8.61 36.70 -33.34
CA ASN A 261 -7.84 36.17 -34.48
C ASN A 261 -7.74 37.16 -35.67
N LYS A 262 -8.59 38.18 -35.76
CA LYS A 262 -8.55 39.21 -36.83
C LYS A 262 -7.68 40.42 -36.48
N LEU A 263 -7.22 40.55 -35.23
CA LEU A 263 -6.33 41.65 -34.81
C LEU A 263 -4.90 41.35 -35.26
N GLU A 264 -4.51 41.88 -36.42
CA GLU A 264 -3.27 41.56 -37.15
C GLU A 264 -1.95 41.68 -36.35
N GLU A 265 -1.93 42.42 -35.23
CA GLU A 265 -0.76 42.56 -34.35
C GLU A 265 -0.59 41.41 -33.32
N LYS A 266 -1.61 40.56 -33.11
CA LYS A 266 -1.61 39.56 -32.02
C LYS A 266 -1.32 38.16 -32.54
N SER A 267 -0.06 37.74 -32.40
CA SER A 267 0.38 36.38 -32.78
C SER A 267 -0.40 35.28 -32.06
N LYS A 268 -0.45 34.06 -32.62
CA LYS A 268 -1.08 32.87 -31.98
C LYS A 268 -0.56 32.60 -30.55
N ALA A 269 0.67 33.01 -30.23
CA ALA A 269 1.23 32.89 -28.89
C ALA A 269 0.52 33.80 -27.87
N TYR A 270 0.01 34.97 -28.29
CA TYR A 270 -0.80 35.85 -27.44
C TYR A 270 -2.17 35.24 -27.12
N ILE A 271 -2.79 34.55 -28.08
CA ILE A 271 -4.05 33.83 -27.87
C ILE A 271 -3.80 32.66 -26.89
N ALA A 272 -2.75 31.87 -27.11
CA ALA A 272 -2.38 30.80 -26.19
C ALA A 272 -2.13 31.33 -24.75
N SER A 273 -1.39 32.44 -24.59
CA SER A 273 -1.20 33.03 -23.25
C SER A 273 -2.49 33.55 -22.63
N LEU A 274 -3.41 34.12 -23.42
CA LEU A 274 -4.71 34.61 -22.93
C LEU A 274 -5.63 33.47 -22.50
N LEU A 275 -5.57 32.31 -23.17
CA LEU A 275 -6.34 31.11 -22.82
C LEU A 275 -5.76 30.35 -21.61
N ASP A 276 -4.45 30.50 -21.38
CA ASP A 276 -3.72 29.94 -20.24
C ASP A 276 -3.64 30.92 -19.03
N GLU A 277 -4.30 32.09 -19.07
CA GLU A 277 -4.42 33.01 -17.94
C GLU A 277 -5.34 32.43 -16.84
N ASP A 278 -4.84 32.41 -15.60
CA ASP A 278 -5.58 31.95 -14.43
C ASP A 278 -6.46 33.08 -13.86
N HIS A 279 -7.79 32.89 -13.78
CA HIS A 279 -8.72 33.83 -13.12
C HIS A 279 -8.70 33.73 -11.57
N GLY A 280 -7.63 33.15 -11.00
CA GLY A 280 -7.41 33.00 -9.56
C GLY A 280 -7.95 31.70 -8.94
N GLU A 281 -8.82 30.95 -9.63
CA GLU A 281 -9.26 29.60 -9.22
C GLU A 281 -9.19 28.58 -10.38
N TYR A 282 -9.43 29.00 -11.63
CA TYR A 282 -9.39 28.14 -12.82
C TYR A 282 -8.84 28.90 -14.04
N THR A 283 -8.20 28.17 -14.95
CA THR A 283 -8.10 28.53 -16.37
C THR A 283 -9.40 28.16 -17.10
N LEU A 284 -9.66 28.78 -18.25
CA LEU A 284 -10.82 28.49 -19.11
C LEU A 284 -10.94 26.98 -19.44
N LEU A 285 -9.80 26.33 -19.70
CA LEU A 285 -9.76 24.89 -20.03
C LEU A 285 -10.03 24.00 -18.81
N GLN A 286 -9.52 24.33 -17.62
CA GLN A 286 -9.84 23.58 -16.40
C GLN A 286 -11.33 23.68 -16.05
N TYR A 287 -11.92 24.87 -16.12
CA TYR A 287 -13.35 25.06 -15.84
C TYR A 287 -14.24 24.28 -16.83
N ALA A 288 -13.92 24.33 -18.13
CA ALA A 288 -14.65 23.58 -19.15
C ALA A 288 -14.54 22.05 -18.93
N CYS A 289 -13.38 21.57 -18.49
CA CYS A 289 -13.17 20.16 -18.13
C CYS A 289 -13.92 19.74 -16.86
N ASP A 290 -14.07 20.62 -15.86
CA ASP A 290 -14.79 20.31 -14.62
C ASP A 290 -16.32 20.27 -14.83
N ASN A 291 -16.85 21.15 -15.69
CA ASN A 291 -18.30 21.20 -15.96
C ASN A 291 -18.76 20.25 -17.08
N GLY A 292 -17.83 19.61 -17.80
CA GLY A 292 -18.17 18.64 -18.86
C GLY A 292 -18.49 19.27 -20.22
N LEU A 293 -18.06 20.51 -20.45
CA LEU A 293 -18.35 21.31 -21.65
C LEU A 293 -17.49 20.88 -22.85
N ALA A 294 -17.79 19.72 -23.42
CA ALA A 294 -16.97 19.08 -24.46
C ALA A 294 -16.74 19.98 -25.70
N ASP A 295 -17.75 20.70 -26.18
CA ASP A 295 -17.62 21.54 -27.38
C ASP A 295 -16.68 22.74 -27.15
N PHE A 296 -16.75 23.34 -25.96
CA PHE A 296 -15.81 24.41 -25.54
C PHE A 296 -14.39 23.87 -25.40
N VAL A 297 -14.20 22.65 -24.87
CA VAL A 297 -12.88 21.99 -24.80
C VAL A 297 -12.32 21.77 -26.22
N GLU A 298 -13.14 21.40 -27.21
CA GLU A 298 -12.66 21.25 -28.59
C GLU A 298 -12.17 22.59 -29.17
N GLU A 299 -12.94 23.67 -28.96
CA GLU A 299 -12.61 25.01 -29.48
C GLU A 299 -11.37 25.61 -28.81
N LEU A 300 -11.23 25.46 -27.48
CA LEU A 300 -10.05 25.86 -26.72
C LEU A 300 -8.78 25.12 -27.18
N LEU A 301 -8.86 23.80 -27.38
CA LEU A 301 -7.71 22.99 -27.81
C LEU A 301 -7.29 23.30 -29.25
N LYS A 302 -8.22 23.64 -30.15
CA LYS A 302 -7.95 24.14 -31.51
C LYS A 302 -7.22 25.48 -31.51
N ASN A 303 -7.62 26.40 -30.62
CA ASN A 303 -7.05 27.75 -30.54
C ASN A 303 -5.74 27.84 -29.73
N GLY A 304 -5.25 26.71 -29.19
CA GLY A 304 -3.90 26.60 -28.65
C GLY A 304 -3.78 26.44 -27.14
N ALA A 305 -4.89 26.47 -26.38
CA ALA A 305 -4.89 26.29 -24.92
C ALA A 305 -4.10 25.05 -24.49
N ASN A 306 -3.32 25.14 -23.40
CA ASN A 306 -2.38 24.10 -23.00
C ASN A 306 -3.05 23.00 -22.14
N PRO A 307 -3.14 21.74 -22.64
CA PRO A 307 -3.81 20.65 -21.92
C PRO A 307 -3.07 20.18 -20.66
N ALA A 308 -1.82 20.60 -20.47
CA ALA A 308 -0.98 20.27 -19.32
C ALA A 308 -0.72 21.47 -18.39
N ARG A 309 -1.40 22.61 -18.59
CA ARG A 309 -1.35 23.75 -17.65
C ARG A 309 -1.85 23.30 -16.28
N ILE A 310 -1.28 23.89 -15.24
CA ILE A 310 -1.56 23.63 -13.83
C ILE A 310 -1.92 24.98 -13.22
N ASP A 311 -2.95 25.03 -12.38
CA ASP A 311 -3.31 26.25 -11.65
C ASP A 311 -2.37 26.46 -10.46
N ASP A 312 -2.11 27.71 -10.11
CA ASP A 312 -1.19 28.03 -9.02
C ASP A 312 -1.76 27.69 -7.61
N THR A 313 -3.07 27.44 -7.48
CA THR A 313 -3.75 27.26 -6.17
C THR A 313 -3.90 25.80 -5.73
N SER A 314 -4.49 24.94 -6.56
CA SER A 314 -4.84 23.54 -6.27
C SER A 314 -3.90 22.52 -6.92
N LYS A 315 -3.08 22.99 -7.87
CA LYS A 315 -2.18 22.21 -8.72
C LYS A 315 -2.87 21.10 -9.51
N MET A 316 -4.13 21.27 -9.87
CA MET A 316 -4.86 20.34 -10.73
C MET A 316 -4.65 20.68 -12.21
N SER A 317 -4.37 19.66 -13.02
CA SER A 317 -4.36 19.79 -14.49
C SER A 317 -5.76 19.54 -15.07
N PRO A 318 -6.08 20.03 -16.30
CA PRO A 318 -7.35 19.78 -16.97
C PRO A 318 -7.80 18.31 -16.98
N ILE A 319 -6.85 17.39 -17.16
CA ILE A 319 -7.14 15.95 -17.15
C ILE A 319 -7.51 15.42 -15.76
N LEU A 320 -6.98 16.00 -14.67
CA LEU A 320 -7.39 15.63 -13.30
C LEU A 320 -8.85 16.02 -13.02
N TYR A 321 -9.33 17.16 -13.53
CA TYR A 321 -10.75 17.53 -13.46
C TYR A 321 -11.64 16.60 -14.29
N ALA A 322 -11.30 16.38 -15.56
CA ALA A 322 -12.07 15.51 -16.44
C ALA A 322 -12.16 14.05 -15.93
N THR A 323 -11.10 13.56 -15.27
CA THR A 323 -11.06 12.22 -14.68
C THR A 323 -11.79 12.11 -13.34
N ARG A 324 -11.77 13.16 -12.50
CA ARG A 324 -12.53 13.25 -11.25
C ARG A 324 -14.04 13.07 -11.46
N ASN A 325 -14.56 13.65 -12.53
CA ASN A 325 -16.00 13.65 -12.85
C ASN A 325 -16.38 12.57 -13.89
N GLY A 326 -15.40 11.89 -14.48
CA GLY A 326 -15.61 10.72 -15.36
C GLY A 326 -15.99 11.04 -16.81
N PHE A 327 -15.66 12.22 -17.32
CA PHE A 327 -16.00 12.67 -18.68
C PHE A 327 -15.09 12.03 -19.76
N HIS A 328 -15.36 10.77 -20.10
CA HIS A 328 -14.53 9.97 -21.00
C HIS A 328 -14.22 10.61 -22.37
N LYS A 329 -15.18 11.33 -22.98
CA LYS A 329 -14.97 12.07 -24.23
C LYS A 329 -13.90 13.17 -24.08
N ILE A 330 -13.98 13.96 -23.01
CA ILE A 330 -13.02 15.02 -22.72
C ILE A 330 -11.63 14.44 -22.44
N VAL A 331 -11.56 13.32 -21.70
CA VAL A 331 -10.29 12.60 -21.46
C VAL A 331 -9.66 12.12 -22.78
N GLU A 332 -10.45 11.59 -23.71
CA GLU A 332 -9.99 11.17 -25.04
C GLU A 332 -9.46 12.36 -25.88
N MET A 333 -10.19 13.48 -25.89
CA MET A 333 -9.79 14.72 -26.57
C MET A 333 -8.49 15.31 -26.00
N LEU A 334 -8.36 15.37 -24.66
CA LEU A 334 -7.16 15.85 -23.99
C LEU A 334 -5.94 14.95 -24.30
N ILE A 335 -6.09 13.63 -24.22
CA ILE A 335 -4.99 12.69 -24.54
C ILE A 335 -4.58 12.79 -26.01
N ARG A 336 -5.54 12.99 -26.92
CA ARG A 336 -5.25 13.26 -28.34
C ARG A 336 -4.45 14.55 -28.50
N ALA A 337 -4.88 15.66 -27.91
CA ALA A 337 -4.16 16.94 -27.98
C ALA A 337 -2.76 16.87 -27.32
N MET A 338 -2.63 16.20 -26.17
CA MET A 338 -1.34 15.95 -25.53
C MET A 338 -0.39 15.11 -26.41
N LYS A 339 -0.92 14.13 -27.15
CA LYS A 339 -0.14 13.34 -28.10
C LYS A 339 0.31 14.17 -29.31
N GLU A 340 -0.59 14.96 -29.89
CA GLU A 340 -0.31 15.83 -31.05
C GLU A 340 0.73 16.91 -30.72
N ARG A 341 0.84 17.33 -29.44
CA ARG A 341 1.81 18.32 -28.95
C ARG A 341 3.06 17.75 -28.27
N GLY A 342 3.17 16.42 -28.12
CA GLY A 342 4.30 15.76 -27.42
C GLY A 342 4.31 15.90 -25.89
N GLU A 343 3.25 16.43 -25.27
CA GLU A 343 3.17 16.62 -23.81
C GLU A 343 3.12 15.30 -23.03
N LEU A 344 2.70 14.19 -23.66
CA LEU A 344 2.75 12.85 -23.05
C LEU A 344 4.19 12.43 -22.72
N GLU A 345 5.14 12.73 -23.60
CA GLU A 345 6.57 12.38 -23.43
C GLU A 345 7.23 13.24 -22.35
N LYS A 346 6.76 14.48 -22.18
CA LYS A 346 7.15 15.36 -21.06
C LYS A 346 6.55 14.95 -19.71
N GLY A 347 5.72 13.90 -19.68
CA GLY A 347 5.15 13.36 -18.45
C GLY A 347 3.88 14.07 -17.98
N ALA A 348 3.07 14.68 -18.87
CA ALA A 348 1.81 15.33 -18.48
C ALA A 348 0.83 14.42 -17.69
N LEU A 349 0.88 13.10 -17.91
CA LEU A 349 0.09 12.11 -17.15
C LEU A 349 0.66 11.76 -15.75
N LYS A 350 1.90 12.17 -15.46
CA LYS A 350 2.55 12.03 -14.14
C LYS A 350 2.32 13.25 -13.24
N LEU A 351 1.70 14.31 -13.76
CA LEU A 351 1.33 15.49 -12.98
C LEU A 351 0.30 15.12 -11.90
N THR A 352 0.49 15.64 -10.69
CA THR A 352 -0.33 15.33 -9.51
C THR A 352 -0.87 16.59 -8.85
N ASP A 353 -1.99 16.46 -8.15
CA ASP A 353 -2.51 17.51 -7.27
C ASP A 353 -1.67 17.68 -5.99
N LEU A 354 -2.10 18.59 -5.10
CA LEU A 354 -1.47 18.81 -3.79
C LEU A 354 -1.37 17.55 -2.89
N ARG A 355 -2.25 16.55 -3.07
CA ARG A 355 -2.26 15.27 -2.33
C ARG A 355 -1.40 14.19 -3.00
N LYS A 356 -0.69 14.53 -4.08
CA LYS A 356 0.02 13.61 -4.99
C LYS A 356 -0.90 12.64 -5.74
N GLU A 357 -2.20 12.93 -5.87
CA GLU A 357 -3.14 12.06 -6.58
C GLU A 357 -2.94 12.19 -8.10
N THR A 358 -2.71 11.06 -8.78
CA THR A 358 -2.62 10.95 -10.25
C THR A 358 -4.01 10.82 -10.91
N PRO A 359 -4.14 10.92 -12.25
CA PRO A 359 -5.42 10.71 -12.94
C PRO A 359 -6.10 9.37 -12.62
N LEU A 360 -5.32 8.30 -12.39
CA LEU A 360 -5.85 7.01 -11.96
C LEU A 360 -6.53 7.07 -10.59
N HIS A 361 -5.94 7.79 -9.63
CA HIS A 361 -6.56 7.97 -8.31
C HIS A 361 -7.93 8.64 -8.44
N LYS A 362 -8.03 9.72 -9.23
CA LYS A 362 -9.29 10.45 -9.46
C LYS A 362 -10.37 9.58 -10.12
N VAL A 363 -10.04 8.83 -11.19
CA VAL A 363 -11.01 7.94 -11.86
C VAL A 363 -11.55 6.85 -10.90
N VAL A 364 -10.68 6.27 -10.07
CA VAL A 364 -11.06 5.16 -9.17
C VAL A 364 -11.88 5.65 -7.98
N LYS A 365 -11.44 6.75 -7.36
CA LYS A 365 -12.00 7.33 -6.12
C LYS A 365 -13.42 7.87 -6.30
N ARG A 366 -13.77 8.34 -7.51
CA ARG A 366 -15.12 8.80 -7.89
C ARG A 366 -15.69 9.81 -6.89
N GLU A 367 -14.96 10.91 -6.68
CA GLU A 367 -15.25 11.90 -5.62
C GLU A 367 -16.65 12.53 -5.79
N TYR A 368 -17.08 12.76 -7.05
CA TYR A 368 -18.35 13.42 -7.38
C TYR A 368 -19.07 12.66 -8.52
N PRO A 369 -19.83 11.59 -8.22
CA PRO A 369 -20.57 10.83 -9.23
C PRO A 369 -21.81 11.61 -9.70
N LEU A 370 -21.64 12.47 -10.72
CA LEU A 370 -22.75 13.11 -11.43
C LEU A 370 -23.54 12.07 -12.25
N GLN A 371 -24.86 12.03 -12.09
CA GLN A 371 -25.76 11.21 -12.91
C GLN A 371 -26.10 11.93 -14.23
N ASN A 372 -25.08 12.22 -15.04
CA ASN A 372 -25.22 12.92 -16.31
C ASN A 372 -24.98 11.98 -17.50
N GLU A 373 -25.67 12.22 -18.61
CA GLU A 373 -25.41 11.56 -19.89
C GLU A 373 -23.99 11.91 -20.38
N GLY A 374 -23.07 10.94 -20.34
CA GLY A 374 -21.67 11.12 -20.75
C GLY A 374 -20.62 10.76 -19.69
N VAL A 375 -21.03 10.48 -18.44
CA VAL A 375 -20.09 10.02 -17.39
C VAL A 375 -19.83 8.51 -17.54
N ASN A 376 -18.56 8.11 -17.70
CA ASN A 376 -18.15 6.69 -17.74
C ASN A 376 -16.72 6.47 -17.23
N TYR A 377 -16.57 6.27 -15.92
CA TYR A 377 -15.30 6.00 -15.26
C TYR A 377 -14.58 4.75 -15.79
N TYR A 378 -15.30 3.69 -16.16
CA TYR A 378 -14.70 2.48 -16.74
C TYR A 378 -14.00 2.79 -18.06
N ARG A 379 -14.63 3.60 -18.91
CA ARG A 379 -14.04 4.02 -20.18
C ARG A 379 -12.86 4.97 -19.98
N CYS A 380 -12.95 5.91 -19.02
CA CYS A 380 -11.80 6.74 -18.61
C CYS A 380 -10.60 5.87 -18.20
N LEU A 381 -10.82 4.84 -17.37
CA LEU A 381 -9.74 3.97 -16.92
C LEU A 381 -9.09 3.21 -18.09
N GLN A 382 -9.90 2.64 -18.99
CA GLN A 382 -9.38 1.96 -20.18
C GLN A 382 -8.52 2.89 -21.04
N ILE A 383 -9.01 4.11 -21.33
CA ILE A 383 -8.30 5.09 -22.16
C ILE A 383 -6.94 5.48 -21.55
N LEU A 384 -6.85 5.62 -20.21
CA LEU A 384 -5.61 5.90 -19.50
C LEU A 384 -4.64 4.70 -19.53
N LEU A 385 -5.13 3.48 -19.29
CA LEU A 385 -4.31 2.27 -19.28
C LEU A 385 -3.82 1.85 -20.68
N ASP A 386 -4.57 2.19 -21.74
CA ASP A 386 -4.10 2.13 -23.13
C ASP A 386 -2.89 3.05 -23.40
N LYS A 387 -2.49 3.89 -22.44
CA LYS A 387 -1.30 4.76 -22.46
C LYS A 387 -0.33 4.47 -21.30
N LYS A 388 -0.37 3.27 -20.72
CA LYS A 388 0.45 2.84 -19.58
C LYS A 388 1.96 3.11 -19.68
N CYS A 389 2.55 3.22 -20.87
CA CYS A 389 3.97 3.58 -21.02
C CYS A 389 4.32 4.99 -20.50
N TYR A 390 3.34 5.88 -20.38
CA TYR A 390 3.51 7.28 -19.93
C TYR A 390 3.02 7.51 -18.49
N LEU A 391 2.57 6.46 -17.80
CA LEU A 391 1.79 6.53 -16.57
C LEU A 391 2.35 5.56 -15.53
N ASP A 392 2.49 6.01 -14.30
CA ASP A 392 2.79 5.12 -13.17
C ASP A 392 1.47 4.59 -12.59
N ILE A 393 1.24 3.29 -12.74
CA ILE A 393 0.04 2.58 -12.24
C ILE A 393 0.10 2.42 -10.72
N ASP A 394 1.31 2.31 -10.17
CA ASP A 394 1.59 2.07 -8.76
C ASP A 394 2.02 3.35 -8.02
N ALA A 395 1.80 4.51 -8.65
CA ALA A 395 1.99 5.82 -8.04
C ALA A 395 1.30 5.91 -6.67
N GLN A 396 1.95 6.59 -5.73
CA GLN A 396 1.53 6.69 -4.34
C GLN A 396 1.12 8.12 -3.97
N ASP A 397 -0.03 8.26 -3.31
CA ASP A 397 -0.52 9.51 -2.74
C ASP A 397 0.25 9.92 -1.45
N GLU A 398 -0.16 11.02 -0.81
CA GLU A 398 0.38 11.48 0.50
C GLU A 398 0.33 10.43 1.64
N PHE A 399 -0.54 9.42 1.51
CA PHE A 399 -0.77 8.34 2.46
C PHE A 399 -0.19 7.00 2.00
N ASP A 400 0.64 7.01 0.96
CA ASP A 400 1.24 5.85 0.29
C ASP A 400 0.19 4.87 -0.31
N ASN A 401 -1.06 5.29 -0.50
CA ASN A 401 -2.07 4.51 -1.22
C ASN A 401 -1.82 4.57 -2.71
N THR A 402 -2.05 3.45 -3.40
CA THR A 402 -2.07 3.37 -4.86
C THR A 402 -3.50 3.38 -5.40
N PRO A 403 -3.74 3.57 -6.71
CA PRO A 403 -5.07 3.46 -7.30
C PRO A 403 -5.76 2.12 -6.98
N LEU A 404 -4.98 1.03 -6.87
CA LEU A 404 -5.47 -0.28 -6.47
C LEU A 404 -6.02 -0.30 -5.02
N HIS A 405 -5.39 0.42 -4.09
CA HIS A 405 -5.91 0.55 -2.72
C HIS A 405 -7.29 1.23 -2.71
N TYR A 406 -7.49 2.26 -3.54
CA TYR A 406 -8.79 2.92 -3.70
C TYR A 406 -9.83 2.04 -4.38
N ALA A 407 -9.47 1.25 -5.39
CA ALA A 407 -10.41 0.33 -6.07
C ALA A 407 -10.97 -0.71 -5.09
N VAL A 408 -10.10 -1.25 -4.23
CA VAL A 408 -10.46 -2.19 -3.16
C VAL A 408 -11.24 -1.50 -2.04
N LEU A 409 -10.92 -0.26 -1.68
CA LEU A 409 -11.67 0.52 -0.68
C LEU A 409 -13.11 0.79 -1.12
N CYS A 410 -13.32 1.02 -2.42
CA CYS A 410 -14.64 1.17 -3.05
C CYS A 410 -15.39 -0.15 -3.27
N ASP A 411 -14.78 -1.31 -2.98
CA ASP A 411 -15.28 -2.67 -3.26
C ASP A 411 -15.65 -2.91 -4.74
N ASP A 412 -14.92 -2.26 -5.66
CA ASP A 412 -15.17 -2.35 -7.09
C ASP A 412 -14.20 -3.34 -7.74
N GLN A 413 -14.61 -4.62 -7.71
CA GLN A 413 -13.77 -5.73 -8.14
C GLN A 413 -13.47 -5.71 -9.65
N SER A 414 -14.32 -5.09 -10.46
CA SER A 414 -14.09 -4.89 -11.90
C SER A 414 -12.94 -3.91 -12.16
N PHE A 415 -12.89 -2.81 -11.40
CA PHE A 415 -11.76 -1.88 -11.39
C PHE A 415 -10.47 -2.56 -10.92
N VAL A 416 -10.53 -3.36 -9.85
CA VAL A 416 -9.41 -4.17 -9.36
C VAL A 416 -8.86 -5.08 -10.48
N ARG A 417 -9.73 -5.84 -11.15
CA ARG A 417 -9.35 -6.73 -12.26
C ARG A 417 -8.64 -5.96 -13.39
N ILE A 418 -9.19 -4.83 -13.83
CA ILE A 418 -8.62 -4.00 -14.91
C ILE A 418 -7.22 -3.45 -14.54
N LEU A 419 -7.03 -3.01 -13.29
CA LEU A 419 -5.74 -2.50 -12.81
C LEU A 419 -4.69 -3.62 -12.74
N LEU A 420 -5.03 -4.78 -12.18
CA LEU A 420 -4.11 -5.91 -12.05
C LEU A 420 -3.66 -6.46 -13.41
N LEU A 421 -4.59 -6.60 -14.37
CA LEU A 421 -4.28 -7.02 -15.74
C LEU A 421 -3.34 -6.06 -16.49
N ASN A 422 -3.29 -4.79 -16.08
CA ASN A 422 -2.39 -3.79 -16.65
C ASN A 422 -1.05 -3.65 -15.92
N GLY A 423 -0.87 -4.35 -14.80
CA GLY A 423 0.42 -4.46 -14.10
C GLY A 423 0.48 -3.82 -12.71
N ALA A 424 -0.66 -3.45 -12.10
CA ALA A 424 -0.66 -2.95 -10.72
C ALA A 424 -0.11 -4.00 -9.73
N HIS A 425 0.80 -3.59 -8.84
CA HIS A 425 1.49 -4.49 -7.92
C HIS A 425 0.69 -4.75 -6.63
N LEU A 426 0.51 -6.03 -6.27
CA LEU A 426 -0.23 -6.43 -5.05
C LEU A 426 0.54 -6.23 -3.74
N GLY A 427 1.87 -6.12 -3.79
CA GLY A 427 2.74 -6.12 -2.60
C GLY A 427 2.91 -4.75 -1.92
N ILE A 428 2.41 -3.67 -2.51
CA ILE A 428 2.58 -2.31 -1.97
C ILE A 428 1.77 -2.17 -0.66
N ARG A 429 2.40 -1.55 0.34
CA ARG A 429 1.75 -1.10 1.57
C ARG A 429 1.56 0.40 1.55
N ASN A 430 0.41 0.86 2.06
CA ASN A 430 0.23 2.26 2.43
C ASN A 430 0.90 2.60 3.78
N LYS A 431 0.84 3.87 4.18
CA LYS A 431 1.45 4.43 5.40
C LYS A 431 0.94 3.77 6.70
N PHE A 432 -0.25 3.17 6.64
CA PHE A 432 -0.87 2.39 7.72
C PHE A 432 -0.44 0.91 7.74
N GLY A 433 0.42 0.49 6.80
CA GLY A 433 0.92 -0.87 6.68
C GLY A 433 -0.08 -1.87 6.11
N THR A 434 -1.20 -1.42 5.54
CA THR A 434 -2.21 -2.31 4.92
C THR A 434 -1.87 -2.58 3.45
N LEU A 435 -2.18 -3.79 2.96
CA LEU A 435 -2.06 -4.13 1.52
C LEU A 435 -3.43 -4.07 0.84
N ALA A 436 -3.44 -3.65 -0.44
CA ALA A 436 -4.63 -3.69 -1.28
C ALA A 436 -5.27 -5.09 -1.38
N ILE A 437 -4.49 -6.18 -1.38
CA ILE A 437 -5.00 -7.56 -1.48
C ILE A 437 -5.97 -7.97 -0.35
N THR A 438 -6.03 -7.22 0.75
CA THR A 438 -6.83 -7.57 1.94
C THR A 438 -8.34 -7.71 1.71
N ARG A 439 -8.92 -7.02 0.71
CA ARG A 439 -10.36 -7.13 0.37
C ARG A 439 -10.63 -7.47 -1.11
N ILE A 440 -9.63 -7.94 -1.84
CA ILE A 440 -9.85 -8.51 -3.18
C ILE A 440 -10.60 -9.84 -3.03
N GLN A 441 -11.53 -10.16 -3.93
CA GLN A 441 -12.22 -11.45 -3.91
C GLN A 441 -11.33 -12.57 -4.49
N PRO A 442 -11.29 -13.77 -3.88
CA PRO A 442 -10.45 -14.87 -4.37
C PRO A 442 -10.72 -15.27 -5.83
N SER A 443 -12.00 -15.26 -6.26
CA SER A 443 -12.41 -15.55 -7.64
C SER A 443 -11.81 -14.57 -8.65
N VAL A 444 -11.85 -13.28 -8.33
CA VAL A 444 -11.32 -12.22 -9.20
C VAL A 444 -9.79 -12.31 -9.31
N LEU A 445 -9.13 -12.70 -8.22
CA LEU A 445 -7.68 -12.96 -8.25
C LEU A 445 -7.34 -14.24 -9.03
N GLU A 446 -8.19 -15.27 -8.98
CA GLU A 446 -8.07 -16.50 -9.77
C GLU A 446 -8.25 -16.22 -11.27
N GLU A 447 -9.25 -15.43 -11.66
CA GLU A 447 -9.43 -14.94 -13.05
C GLU A 447 -8.21 -14.17 -13.56
N VAL A 448 -7.68 -13.23 -12.76
CA VAL A 448 -6.48 -12.46 -13.11
C VAL A 448 -5.26 -13.37 -13.25
N LEU A 449 -5.07 -14.32 -12.33
CA LEU A 449 -3.98 -15.31 -12.41
C LEU A 449 -4.11 -16.20 -13.65
N ASN A 450 -5.33 -16.62 -14.00
CA ASN A 450 -5.60 -17.33 -15.24
C ASN A 450 -5.24 -16.46 -16.46
N ASP A 451 -5.57 -15.18 -16.48
CA ASP A 451 -5.28 -14.23 -17.58
C ASP A 451 -3.81 -13.80 -17.70
N CYS A 452 -3.02 -13.99 -16.65
CA CYS A 452 -1.56 -13.91 -16.72
C CYS A 452 -0.92 -15.11 -17.43
N ILE A 453 -1.65 -16.23 -17.64
CA ILE A 453 -1.24 -17.31 -18.54
C ILE A 453 -1.76 -17.02 -19.94
N LYS A 454 -0.84 -16.80 -20.88
CA LYS A 454 -1.12 -16.61 -22.31
C LYS A 454 -0.50 -17.73 -23.11
N HIS A 455 -0.95 -17.92 -24.34
CA HIS A 455 -0.39 -18.89 -25.26
C HIS A 455 -0.18 -18.31 -26.66
N ARG A 456 0.65 -18.98 -27.46
CA ARG A 456 0.82 -18.77 -28.89
C ARG A 456 0.87 -20.12 -29.60
N ASN A 457 0.45 -20.13 -30.86
CA ASN A 457 0.27 -21.32 -31.70
C ASN A 457 -0.82 -22.26 -31.12
N ASN A 458 -1.22 -23.31 -31.87
CA ASN A 458 -2.26 -24.22 -31.41
C ASN A 458 -1.70 -25.24 -30.41
N VAL A 459 -2.53 -25.73 -29.49
CA VAL A 459 -2.12 -26.66 -28.42
C VAL A 459 -1.54 -27.99 -28.95
N ALA A 460 -1.90 -28.38 -30.18
CA ALA A 460 -1.39 -29.56 -30.87
C ALA A 460 -0.03 -29.36 -31.57
N ASP A 461 0.40 -28.11 -31.79
CA ASP A 461 1.63 -27.83 -32.53
C ASP A 461 2.86 -28.19 -31.70
N ARG A 462 3.92 -28.74 -32.31
CA ARG A 462 5.19 -29.00 -31.61
C ARG A 462 5.76 -27.71 -30.98
N ASP A 463 5.50 -26.58 -31.62
CA ASP A 463 5.98 -25.26 -31.25
C ASP A 463 4.93 -24.46 -30.45
N PHE A 464 3.97 -25.15 -29.81
CA PHE A 464 3.05 -24.55 -28.87
C PHE A 464 3.81 -23.86 -27.72
N GLU A 465 3.51 -22.58 -27.50
CA GLU A 465 4.17 -21.71 -26.52
C GLU A 465 3.18 -21.29 -25.43
N ILE A 466 3.57 -21.48 -24.17
CA ILE A 466 2.88 -20.93 -22.99
C ILE A 466 3.75 -19.80 -22.42
N ILE A 467 3.16 -18.64 -22.19
CA ILE A 467 3.79 -17.44 -21.65
C ILE A 467 3.19 -17.17 -20.27
N LEU A 468 4.00 -17.33 -19.24
CA LEU A 468 3.64 -17.08 -17.83
C LEU A 468 4.06 -15.66 -17.47
N HIS A 469 3.10 -14.74 -17.30
CA HIS A 469 3.38 -13.38 -16.83
C HIS A 469 3.35 -13.28 -15.30
N TYR A 470 4.34 -12.63 -14.71
CA TYR A 470 4.50 -12.41 -13.27
C TYR A 470 4.33 -10.94 -12.87
N SER A 471 3.84 -10.07 -13.77
CA SER A 471 3.76 -8.61 -13.58
C SER A 471 3.09 -8.18 -12.27
N MET A 472 2.00 -8.84 -11.88
CA MET A 472 1.26 -8.58 -10.64
C MET A 472 2.07 -8.83 -9.34
N LEU A 473 3.13 -9.65 -9.44
CA LEU A 473 4.05 -10.02 -8.36
C LEU A 473 5.41 -9.30 -8.46
N ALA A 474 5.63 -8.55 -9.54
CA ALA A 474 6.88 -7.83 -9.77
C ALA A 474 6.78 -6.41 -9.16
N PRO A 475 7.71 -5.98 -8.31
CA PRO A 475 7.71 -4.63 -7.77
C PRO A 475 8.05 -3.62 -8.90
N ALA A 476 7.21 -2.59 -9.06
CA ALA A 476 7.32 -1.61 -10.15
C ALA A 476 8.59 -0.74 -10.13
N GLN A 477 9.20 -0.55 -8.95
CA GLN A 477 10.47 0.17 -8.79
C GLN A 477 11.52 -0.78 -8.17
N ALA A 478 12.79 -0.58 -8.53
CA ALA A 478 13.96 -1.36 -8.09
C ALA A 478 14.34 -1.17 -6.59
N SER A 479 13.33 -0.97 -5.75
CA SER A 479 13.42 -0.96 -4.31
C SER A 479 13.82 -2.34 -3.76
N GLN A 480 14.52 -2.34 -2.62
CA GLN A 480 14.95 -3.57 -1.92
C GLN A 480 13.77 -4.22 -1.15
N GLN A 481 12.57 -4.23 -1.72
CA GLN A 481 11.38 -4.83 -1.11
C GLN A 481 11.35 -6.35 -1.31
N PRO A 482 10.83 -7.12 -0.34
CA PRO A 482 10.70 -8.57 -0.45
C PRO A 482 9.59 -8.97 -1.45
N GLU A 483 9.96 -9.65 -2.53
CA GLU A 483 9.03 -10.03 -3.62
C GLU A 483 8.00 -11.11 -3.16
N THR A 484 8.16 -11.69 -1.97
CA THR A 484 7.19 -12.65 -1.38
C THR A 484 6.17 -12.03 -0.42
N GLU A 485 6.18 -10.71 -0.20
CA GLU A 485 5.30 -10.06 0.78
C GLU A 485 3.79 -10.26 0.50
N CYS A 486 3.39 -10.14 -0.77
CA CYS A 486 2.04 -10.48 -1.22
C CYS A 486 1.69 -11.95 -0.92
N LEU A 487 2.61 -12.87 -1.22
CA LEU A 487 2.40 -14.31 -1.03
C LEU A 487 2.26 -14.67 0.46
N ARG A 488 3.01 -13.99 1.35
CA ARG A 488 2.89 -14.14 2.80
C ARG A 488 1.50 -13.73 3.31
N PHE A 489 0.86 -12.74 2.70
CA PHE A 489 -0.52 -12.41 3.01
C PHE A 489 -1.49 -13.48 2.50
N LEU A 490 -1.30 -13.97 1.26
CA LEU A 490 -2.11 -15.05 0.69
C LEU A 490 -2.06 -16.32 1.56
N SER A 491 -0.89 -16.68 2.07
CA SER A 491 -0.71 -17.87 2.91
C SER A 491 -1.38 -17.76 4.28
N GLY A 492 -1.30 -16.60 4.93
CA GLY A 492 -2.00 -16.33 6.20
C GLY A 492 -3.52 -16.25 6.08
N SER A 493 -4.06 -15.99 4.88
CA SER A 493 -5.49 -15.81 4.67
C SER A 493 -6.21 -17.11 4.35
N ARG A 494 -7.07 -17.61 5.26
CA ARG A 494 -7.88 -18.83 5.05
C ARG A 494 -8.71 -18.84 3.76
N LYS A 495 -9.13 -17.67 3.27
CA LYS A 495 -9.89 -17.51 2.01
C LYS A 495 -8.99 -17.66 0.77
N HIS A 496 -7.79 -17.09 0.82
CA HIS A 496 -6.91 -16.99 -0.35
C HIS A 496 -5.85 -18.10 -0.45
N ARG A 497 -5.54 -18.81 0.65
CA ARG A 497 -4.51 -19.87 0.68
C ARG A 497 -4.65 -20.95 -0.40
N ARG A 498 -5.87 -21.19 -0.90
CA ARG A 498 -6.13 -22.12 -2.02
C ARG A 498 -5.46 -21.69 -3.32
N LEU A 499 -5.35 -20.39 -3.58
CA LEU A 499 -4.74 -19.82 -4.79
C LEU A 499 -3.22 -20.09 -4.86
N LEU A 500 -2.57 -20.48 -3.77
CA LEU A 500 -1.15 -20.86 -3.80
C LEU A 500 -0.87 -22.10 -4.66
N ARG A 501 -1.90 -22.90 -4.97
CA ARG A 501 -1.81 -24.02 -5.93
C ARG A 501 -1.82 -23.58 -7.39
N HIS A 502 -2.15 -22.31 -7.68
CA HIS A 502 -2.23 -21.82 -9.06
C HIS A 502 -0.86 -21.91 -9.76
N PRO A 503 -0.79 -22.40 -11.02
CA PRO A 503 0.47 -22.65 -11.71
C PRO A 503 1.43 -21.45 -11.74
N ILE A 504 0.96 -20.21 -11.83
CA ILE A 504 1.84 -19.02 -11.75
C ILE A 504 2.53 -18.92 -10.38
N ILE A 505 1.78 -19.13 -9.30
CA ILE A 505 2.35 -19.01 -7.95
C ILE A 505 3.28 -20.20 -7.65
N ASP A 506 2.94 -21.42 -8.06
CA ASP A 506 3.85 -22.57 -7.85
C ASP A 506 5.12 -22.50 -8.72
N THR A 507 5.02 -22.08 -9.98
CA THR A 507 6.23 -21.87 -10.82
C THR A 507 7.14 -20.79 -10.23
N PHE A 508 6.59 -19.68 -9.77
CA PHE A 508 7.36 -18.62 -9.09
C PHE A 508 8.02 -19.12 -7.79
N LEU A 509 7.27 -19.81 -6.92
CA LEU A 509 7.79 -20.40 -5.69
C LEU A 509 8.84 -21.48 -5.96
N PHE A 510 8.73 -22.20 -7.08
CA PHE A 510 9.73 -23.17 -7.52
C PHE A 510 11.03 -22.51 -7.96
N LEU A 511 10.97 -21.45 -8.77
CA LEU A 511 12.16 -20.73 -9.21
C LEU A 511 12.90 -20.10 -8.00
N LYS A 512 12.16 -19.47 -7.07
CA LYS A 512 12.74 -18.99 -5.80
C LYS A 512 13.36 -20.11 -4.96
N TRP A 513 12.66 -21.24 -4.83
CA TRP A 513 13.18 -22.40 -4.10
C TRP A 513 14.49 -22.93 -4.70
N GLN A 514 14.63 -23.01 -6.02
CA GLN A 514 15.85 -23.51 -6.66
C GLN A 514 17.10 -22.69 -6.33
N ARG A 515 16.96 -21.38 -6.07
CA ARG A 515 18.04 -20.53 -5.58
C ARG A 515 18.28 -20.66 -4.08
N ILE A 516 17.21 -20.65 -3.29
CA ILE A 516 17.30 -20.58 -1.82
C ILE A 516 17.63 -21.94 -1.17
N ARG A 517 17.35 -23.06 -1.84
CA ARG A 517 17.57 -24.42 -1.30
C ARG A 517 18.98 -24.70 -0.78
N GLN A 518 20.02 -24.05 -1.33
CA GLN A 518 21.41 -24.24 -0.88
C GLN A 518 21.57 -23.84 0.60
N TYR A 519 20.97 -22.73 1.01
CA TYR A 519 20.99 -22.28 2.41
C TYR A 519 20.20 -23.21 3.32
N TYR A 520 19.07 -23.74 2.85
CA TYR A 520 18.27 -24.72 3.59
C TYR A 520 19.03 -26.04 3.81
N PHE A 521 19.63 -26.61 2.76
CA PHE A 521 20.45 -27.82 2.88
C PHE A 521 21.71 -27.61 3.72
N PHE A 522 22.34 -26.43 3.67
CA PHE A 522 23.45 -26.09 4.57
C PHE A 522 23.01 -26.07 6.04
N ASN A 523 21.85 -25.49 6.35
CA ASN A 523 21.33 -25.46 7.72
C ASN A 523 20.97 -26.88 8.23
N ILE A 524 20.33 -27.72 7.39
CA ILE A 524 20.13 -29.14 7.73
C ILE A 524 21.48 -29.81 7.99
N PHE A 525 22.45 -29.66 7.08
CA PHE A 525 23.75 -30.32 7.21
C PHE A 525 24.46 -29.94 8.52
N ALA A 526 24.48 -28.64 8.88
CA ALA A 526 25.04 -28.17 10.14
C ALA A 526 24.31 -28.76 11.36
N TYR A 527 22.98 -28.81 11.33
CA TYR A 527 22.19 -29.41 12.41
C TYR A 527 22.37 -30.93 12.50
N THR A 528 22.43 -31.64 11.38
CA THR A 528 22.69 -33.09 11.33
C THR A 528 24.07 -33.43 11.85
N ALA A 529 25.10 -32.64 11.51
CA ALA A 529 26.44 -32.79 12.06
C ALA A 529 26.45 -32.59 13.58
N PHE A 530 25.77 -31.55 14.08
CA PHE A 530 25.56 -31.31 15.51
C PHE A 530 24.86 -32.49 16.20
N LEU A 531 23.75 -32.98 15.63
CA LEU A 531 22.96 -34.09 16.18
C LEU A 531 23.78 -35.38 16.27
N ILE A 532 24.54 -35.73 15.22
CA ILE A 532 25.41 -36.91 15.20
C ILE A 532 26.54 -36.77 16.23
N LEU A 533 27.20 -35.61 16.31
CA LEU A 533 28.26 -35.37 17.28
C LEU A 533 27.75 -35.41 18.73
N LEU A 534 26.57 -34.84 18.99
CA LEU A 534 25.94 -34.80 20.31
C LEU A 534 25.47 -36.19 20.75
N THR A 535 24.80 -36.94 19.86
CA THR A 535 24.36 -38.31 20.15
C THR A 535 25.55 -39.24 20.37
N ALA A 536 26.60 -39.15 19.55
CA ALA A 536 27.84 -39.88 19.76
C ALA A 536 28.51 -39.53 21.11
N TYR A 537 28.62 -38.24 21.46
CA TYR A 537 29.18 -37.80 22.74
C TYR A 537 28.38 -38.34 23.94
N VAL A 538 27.05 -38.30 23.88
CA VAL A 538 26.17 -38.85 24.94
C VAL A 538 26.33 -40.36 25.05
N LEU A 539 26.28 -41.11 23.94
CA LEU A 539 26.42 -42.57 23.97
C LEU A 539 27.81 -43.04 24.44
N ILE A 540 28.87 -42.33 24.05
CA ILE A 540 30.24 -42.63 24.47
C ILE A 540 30.42 -42.34 25.96
N TYR A 541 30.21 -41.09 26.41
CA TYR A 541 30.59 -40.63 27.75
C TYR A 541 29.51 -40.75 28.84
N HIS A 542 28.24 -40.90 28.47
CA HIS A 542 27.10 -40.97 29.41
C HIS A 542 26.24 -42.24 29.24
N GLY A 543 26.42 -43.01 28.16
CA GLY A 543 25.79 -44.30 27.97
C GLY A 543 26.37 -45.35 28.92
N THR A 544 25.65 -45.63 30.01
CA THR A 544 26.01 -46.71 30.93
C THR A 544 25.84 -48.06 30.26
N PHE A 545 26.94 -48.66 29.82
CA PHE A 545 27.01 -50.11 29.75
C PHE A 545 27.12 -50.62 31.18
N VAL A 546 26.04 -51.25 31.66
CA VAL A 546 26.12 -52.11 32.83
C VAL A 546 26.90 -53.34 32.37
N PRO A 547 28.12 -53.62 32.88
CA PRO A 547 28.74 -54.91 32.64
C PRO A 547 27.79 -55.99 33.19
N PRO A 548 27.63 -57.14 32.51
CA PRO A 548 26.71 -58.18 32.96
C PRO A 548 27.00 -58.52 34.43
N SER A 549 25.95 -58.48 35.26
CA SER A 549 26.07 -58.65 36.70
C SER A 549 26.75 -59.98 37.04
N GLU A 550 27.59 -59.99 38.08
CA GLU A 550 28.42 -61.15 38.43
C GLU A 550 27.64 -62.41 38.81
N ASP A 551 26.32 -62.33 38.92
CA ASP A 551 25.40 -63.43 39.27
C ASP A 551 25.19 -64.48 38.16
N THR A 552 25.84 -64.34 36.99
CA THR A 552 25.88 -65.41 35.96
C THR A 552 27.23 -66.12 35.86
N LYS A 553 28.09 -66.02 36.87
CA LYS A 553 29.25 -66.92 37.06
C LYS A 553 28.83 -68.24 37.71
N GLN A 554 27.90 -68.97 37.10
CA GLN A 554 27.73 -70.40 37.38
C GLN A 554 27.49 -71.21 36.11
N ASN A 555 28.47 -72.06 35.83
CA ASN A 555 28.42 -73.20 34.92
C ASN A 555 28.14 -72.85 33.45
N ASN A 556 29.21 -72.62 32.70
CA ASN A 556 29.63 -73.58 31.67
C ASN A 556 31.14 -73.46 31.43
N THR A 557 31.89 -74.51 31.76
CA THR A 557 33.19 -74.74 31.13
C THR A 557 32.99 -75.19 29.70
N ASP A 558 34.02 -75.03 28.88
CA ASP A 558 34.16 -75.63 27.55
C ASP A 558 33.25 -75.06 26.45
N LEU A 559 33.75 -74.04 25.72
CA LEU A 559 34.30 -74.26 24.37
C LEU A 559 34.89 -72.97 23.78
N SER A 560 36.08 -73.09 23.22
CA SER A 560 36.79 -72.01 22.53
C SER A 560 36.24 -71.79 21.12
N GLY A 561 35.90 -70.54 20.77
CA GLY A 561 35.40 -70.21 19.43
C GLY A 561 35.16 -68.72 19.18
N SER A 562 36.23 -68.01 18.81
CA SER A 562 36.23 -66.67 18.16
C SER A 562 35.28 -65.59 18.68
N ASP A 563 35.82 -64.60 19.40
CA ASP A 563 35.17 -63.28 19.47
C ASP A 563 36.18 -62.11 19.52
N ASN A 564 37.27 -62.23 18.75
CA ASN A 564 38.30 -61.18 18.64
C ASN A 564 37.76 -59.84 18.11
N THR A 565 36.55 -59.79 17.56
CA THR A 565 35.90 -58.57 17.05
C THR A 565 35.29 -57.71 18.14
N THR A 566 34.78 -58.30 19.22
CA THR A 566 34.18 -57.58 20.36
C THR A 566 35.27 -57.03 21.29
N GLU A 567 36.28 -57.83 21.65
CA GLU A 567 37.43 -57.36 22.45
C GLU A 567 38.14 -56.15 21.80
N ASN A 568 38.38 -56.17 20.49
CA ASN A 568 39.04 -55.05 19.80
C ASN A 568 38.18 -53.77 19.80
N LEU A 569 36.84 -53.87 19.80
CA LEU A 569 35.96 -52.70 19.87
C LEU A 569 35.93 -52.11 21.29
N GLU A 570 35.97 -52.94 22.32
CA GLU A 570 36.02 -52.51 23.73
C GLU A 570 37.36 -51.84 24.06
N VAL A 571 38.50 -52.41 23.64
CA VAL A 571 39.83 -51.80 23.82
C VAL A 571 39.94 -50.45 23.09
N VAL A 572 39.45 -50.35 21.85
CA VAL A 572 39.41 -49.06 21.13
C VAL A 572 38.52 -48.05 21.85
N ARG A 573 37.41 -48.49 22.45
CA ARG A 573 36.50 -47.64 23.23
C ARG A 573 37.14 -47.13 24.52
N GLU A 574 37.85 -47.96 25.28
CA GLU A 574 38.58 -47.52 26.48
C GLU A 574 39.64 -46.45 26.15
N ILE A 575 40.44 -46.69 25.11
CA ILE A 575 41.43 -45.72 24.61
C ILE A 575 40.77 -44.38 24.21
N PHE A 576 39.57 -44.41 23.63
CA PHE A 576 38.82 -43.21 23.23
C PHE A 576 38.13 -42.50 24.42
N MET A 577 37.77 -43.25 25.45
CA MET A 577 37.09 -42.78 26.66
C MET A 577 38.03 -42.05 27.62
N GLU A 578 39.23 -42.60 27.85
CA GLU A 578 40.23 -41.98 28.74
C GLU A 578 40.98 -40.81 28.08
N ASN A 579 40.99 -40.72 26.74
CA ASN A 579 41.74 -39.69 26.05
C ASN A 579 41.10 -38.30 26.18
N LEU A 580 41.61 -37.54 27.16
CA LEU A 580 41.20 -36.18 27.48
C LEU A 580 41.21 -35.25 26.25
N ALA A 581 42.15 -35.42 25.32
CA ALA A 581 42.23 -34.62 24.10
C ALA A 581 41.05 -34.88 23.15
N VAL A 582 40.64 -36.15 22.99
CA VAL A 582 39.46 -36.52 22.20
C VAL A 582 38.21 -35.89 22.82
N LYS A 583 38.06 -35.99 24.15
CA LYS A 583 36.95 -35.35 24.88
C LYS A 583 36.90 -33.84 24.65
N PHE A 584 38.05 -33.15 24.71
CA PHE A 584 38.13 -31.72 24.39
C PHE A 584 37.77 -31.40 22.92
N VAL A 585 38.17 -32.22 21.96
CA VAL A 585 37.81 -32.06 20.54
C VAL A 585 36.29 -32.20 20.34
N PHE A 586 35.65 -33.22 20.92
CA PHE A 586 34.19 -33.35 20.85
C PHE A 586 33.47 -32.16 21.49
N LYS A 587 33.89 -31.74 22.70
CA LYS A 587 33.31 -30.55 23.35
C LYS A 587 33.48 -29.29 22.49
N GLY A 588 34.64 -29.10 21.87
CA GLY A 588 34.93 -27.97 20.99
C GLY A 588 34.05 -27.96 19.73
N LEU A 589 33.92 -29.11 19.06
CA LEU A 589 33.07 -29.24 17.85
C LEU A 589 31.58 -29.04 18.18
N ILE A 590 31.06 -29.65 19.25
CA ILE A 590 29.67 -29.47 19.67
C ILE A 590 29.43 -28.01 20.07
N SER A 591 30.35 -27.38 20.80
CA SER A 591 30.26 -25.96 21.17
C SER A 591 30.28 -25.03 19.95
N LEU A 592 31.04 -25.35 18.90
CA LEU A 592 31.07 -24.58 17.64
C LEU A 592 29.71 -24.60 16.94
N PHE A 593 29.09 -25.77 16.81
CA PHE A 593 27.75 -25.88 16.21
C PHE A 593 26.65 -25.32 17.12
N ALA A 594 26.73 -25.51 18.43
CA ALA A 594 25.80 -24.90 19.38
C ALA A 594 25.87 -23.36 19.33
N LEU A 595 27.08 -22.78 19.16
CA LEU A 595 27.26 -21.35 18.94
C LEU A 595 26.66 -20.88 17.61
N TYR A 596 26.80 -21.65 16.52
CA TYR A 596 26.13 -21.36 15.25
C TYR A 596 24.61 -21.29 15.40
N ILE A 597 24.01 -22.29 16.06
CA ILE A 597 22.56 -22.32 16.35
C ILE A 597 22.17 -21.12 17.24
N ALA A 598 22.91 -20.84 18.32
CA ALA A 598 22.64 -19.72 19.20
C ALA A 598 22.72 -18.35 18.50
N VAL A 599 23.66 -18.17 17.57
CA VAL A 599 23.77 -16.94 16.76
C VAL A 599 22.61 -16.83 15.76
N ARG A 600 22.22 -17.93 15.09
CA ARG A 600 21.05 -17.97 14.20
C ARG A 600 19.77 -17.59 14.93
N GLU A 601 19.53 -18.18 16.10
CA GLU A 601 18.32 -17.89 16.89
C GLU A 601 18.36 -16.52 17.54
N GLY A 602 19.54 -16.04 17.94
CA GLY A 602 19.74 -14.63 18.33
C GLY A 602 19.33 -13.65 17.24
N ILE A 603 19.73 -13.89 15.99
CA ILE A 603 19.28 -13.08 14.84
C ILE A 603 17.76 -13.14 14.71
N GLN A 604 17.16 -14.33 14.71
CA GLN A 604 15.70 -14.50 14.57
C GLN A 604 14.90 -13.79 15.68
N PHE A 605 15.41 -13.84 16.91
CA PHE A 605 14.89 -13.17 18.10
C PHE A 605 14.94 -11.64 17.97
N PHE A 606 16.08 -11.06 17.59
CA PHE A 606 16.19 -9.61 17.39
C PHE A 606 15.31 -9.11 16.23
N VAL A 607 15.16 -9.91 15.18
CA VAL A 607 14.28 -9.60 14.04
C VAL A 607 12.79 -9.63 14.42
N SER A 608 12.38 -10.50 15.36
CA SER A 608 10.95 -10.82 15.51
C SER A 608 10.46 -11.22 16.92
N TRP A 609 11.10 -10.77 18.01
CA TRP A 609 10.78 -11.07 19.43
C TRP A 609 9.32 -11.45 19.75
N LYS A 610 8.33 -10.62 19.35
CA LYS A 610 6.91 -10.88 19.65
C LYS A 610 6.37 -12.17 19.00
N LEU A 611 6.76 -12.47 17.76
CA LEU A 611 6.42 -13.74 17.11
C LEU A 611 7.32 -14.87 17.62
N TYR A 612 8.58 -14.55 17.89
CA TYR A 612 9.57 -15.52 18.37
C TYR A 612 9.10 -16.21 19.66
N VAL A 613 8.76 -15.44 20.69
CA VAL A 613 8.33 -15.93 22.00
C VAL A 613 7.00 -16.70 21.94
N SER A 614 6.20 -16.50 20.88
CA SER A 614 4.90 -17.14 20.71
C SER A 614 4.95 -18.53 20.04
N ARG A 615 6.06 -18.94 19.43
CA ARG A 615 6.17 -20.27 18.76
C ARG A 615 6.93 -21.26 19.67
N LEU A 616 6.36 -22.45 19.87
CA LEU A 616 6.95 -23.50 20.72
C LEU A 616 8.26 -24.07 20.15
N GLU A 617 8.42 -24.12 18.83
CA GLU A 617 9.67 -24.50 18.14
C GLU A 617 10.87 -23.71 18.69
N ASN A 618 10.74 -22.39 18.81
CA ASN A 618 11.81 -21.51 19.28
C ASN A 618 12.19 -21.73 20.75
N TRP A 619 11.23 -22.19 21.57
CA TRP A 619 11.48 -22.59 22.96
C TRP A 619 12.20 -23.94 23.04
N LEU A 620 11.95 -24.85 22.09
CA LEU A 620 12.69 -26.10 21.95
C LEU A 620 14.14 -25.84 21.51
N GLU A 621 14.37 -25.00 20.49
CA GLU A 621 15.71 -24.60 20.05
C GLU A 621 16.51 -23.95 21.21
N ILE A 622 15.92 -23.03 21.99
CA ILE A 622 16.55 -22.45 23.19
C ILE A 622 16.85 -23.52 24.25
N SER A 623 15.92 -24.45 24.49
CA SER A 623 16.10 -25.51 25.48
C SER A 623 17.26 -26.42 25.11
N ILE A 624 17.44 -26.75 23.83
CA ILE A 624 18.58 -27.54 23.32
C ILE A 624 19.90 -26.77 23.52
N VAL A 625 19.96 -25.47 23.21
CA VAL A 625 21.16 -24.64 23.44
C VAL A 625 21.50 -24.55 24.94
N LEU A 626 20.51 -24.42 25.82
CA LEU A 626 20.72 -24.39 27.26
C LEU A 626 21.18 -25.76 27.80
N LEU A 627 20.51 -26.84 27.43
CA LEU A 627 20.82 -28.21 27.88
C LEU A 627 22.17 -28.72 27.34
N THR A 628 22.59 -28.29 26.16
CA THR A 628 23.96 -28.55 25.68
C THR A 628 24.99 -27.77 26.46
N ALA A 629 24.75 -26.50 26.77
CA ALA A 629 25.67 -25.72 27.61
C ALA A 629 25.81 -26.31 29.02
N THR A 630 24.72 -26.77 29.64
CA THR A 630 24.81 -27.45 30.96
C THR A 630 25.58 -28.77 30.87
N LEU A 631 25.31 -29.62 29.86
CA LEU A 631 26.03 -30.88 29.62
C LEU A 631 27.54 -30.69 29.37
N LEU A 632 27.93 -29.65 28.64
CA LEU A 632 29.33 -29.43 28.26
C LEU A 632 30.16 -28.74 29.36
N PHE A 633 29.57 -27.81 30.11
CA PHE A 633 30.35 -26.90 30.99
C PHE A 633 30.06 -27.03 32.48
N ILE A 634 28.92 -27.60 32.91
CA ILE A 634 28.59 -27.70 34.34
C ILE A 634 28.91 -29.11 34.86
N PRO A 635 29.80 -29.26 35.87
CA PRO A 635 30.00 -30.53 36.53
C PRO A 635 28.79 -30.88 37.41
N MET A 636 28.01 -31.86 36.97
CA MET A 636 26.90 -32.49 37.70
C MET A 636 27.25 -33.93 38.06
N GLY A 637 26.57 -34.51 39.06
CA GLY A 637 26.70 -35.94 39.37
C GLY A 637 26.14 -36.84 38.25
N ASP A 638 26.61 -38.09 38.18
CA ASP A 638 26.38 -38.97 37.02
C ASP A 638 24.89 -39.26 36.74
N LYS A 639 24.11 -39.56 37.79
CA LYS A 639 22.68 -39.89 37.67
C LYS A 639 21.81 -38.76 37.06
N PRO A 640 21.82 -37.52 37.58
CA PRO A 640 21.07 -36.42 36.96
C PRO A 640 21.60 -36.06 35.57
N LEU A 641 22.91 -36.22 35.33
CA LEU A 641 23.53 -35.93 34.04
C LEU A 641 23.11 -36.93 32.95
N GLN A 642 23.00 -38.23 33.29
CA GLN A 642 22.45 -39.27 32.42
C GLN A 642 21.00 -38.95 32.02
N SER A 643 20.14 -38.64 33.00
CA SER A 643 18.75 -38.26 32.74
C SER A 643 18.66 -37.03 31.82
N LEU A 644 19.42 -35.98 32.11
CA LEU A 644 19.48 -34.77 31.29
C LEU A 644 19.97 -35.07 29.86
N SER A 645 20.93 -35.97 29.69
CA SER A 645 21.46 -36.37 28.38
C SER A 645 20.42 -37.11 27.53
N ALA A 646 19.57 -37.95 28.14
CA ALA A 646 18.48 -38.64 27.45
C ALA A 646 17.41 -37.67 26.94
N TRP A 647 16.99 -36.71 27.78
CA TRP A 647 16.05 -35.65 27.37
C TRP A 647 16.61 -34.76 26.26
N LEU A 648 17.90 -34.39 26.35
CA LEU A 648 18.56 -33.60 25.32
C LEU A 648 18.62 -34.33 23.98
N VAL A 649 18.95 -35.62 23.96
CA VAL A 649 18.92 -36.44 22.74
C VAL A 649 17.51 -36.48 22.15
N LEU A 650 16.49 -36.74 22.98
CA LEU A 650 15.09 -36.78 22.53
C LEU A 650 14.65 -35.46 21.92
N PHE A 651 14.90 -34.33 22.58
CA PHE A 651 14.55 -33.00 22.06
C PHE A 651 15.30 -32.65 20.78
N SER A 652 16.57 -33.04 20.66
CA SER A 652 17.36 -32.81 19.44
C SER A 652 16.85 -33.63 18.24
N TRP A 653 16.34 -34.84 18.45
CA TRP A 653 15.69 -35.63 17.40
C TRP A 653 14.29 -35.09 17.03
N ILE A 654 13.51 -34.60 17.99
CA ILE A 654 12.22 -33.95 17.72
C ILE A 654 12.44 -32.68 16.88
N GLU A 655 13.38 -31.83 17.26
CA GLU A 655 13.71 -30.63 16.49
C GLU A 655 14.25 -30.96 15.09
N PHE A 656 15.05 -32.02 14.93
CA PHE A 656 15.46 -32.49 13.60
C PHE A 656 14.27 -32.83 12.69
N ILE A 657 13.23 -33.49 13.24
CA ILE A 657 11.99 -33.78 12.51
C ILE A 657 11.26 -32.48 12.16
N LEU A 658 11.14 -31.52 13.08
CA LEU A 658 10.51 -30.22 12.82
C LEU A 658 11.26 -29.41 11.74
N LEU A 659 12.58 -29.43 11.75
CA LEU A 659 13.44 -28.79 10.74
C LEU A 659 13.28 -29.42 9.35
N LEU A 660 13.17 -30.75 9.27
CA LEU A 660 12.80 -31.46 8.03
C LEU A 660 11.38 -31.10 7.58
N GLY A 661 10.47 -30.80 8.51
CA GLY A 661 9.11 -30.31 8.26
C GLY A 661 9.04 -28.98 7.52
N ARG A 662 10.15 -28.22 7.45
CA ARG A 662 10.26 -27.01 6.63
C ARG A 662 10.59 -27.31 5.15
N HIS A 663 10.92 -28.55 4.78
CA HIS A 663 11.13 -28.95 3.38
C HIS A 663 9.79 -29.13 2.64
N PRO A 664 9.57 -28.55 1.44
CA PRO A 664 8.26 -28.58 0.76
C PRO A 664 7.65 -29.98 0.51
N TYR A 665 8.48 -31.02 0.39
CA TYR A 665 7.97 -32.39 0.24
C TYR A 665 7.66 -33.08 1.58
N LEU A 666 8.47 -32.84 2.61
CA LEU A 666 8.31 -33.50 3.92
C LEU A 666 7.30 -32.76 4.82
N ALA A 667 7.08 -31.47 4.56
CA ALA A 667 6.11 -30.61 5.24
C ALA A 667 4.70 -31.23 5.27
N VAL A 668 4.26 -31.88 4.19
CA VAL A 668 2.94 -32.53 4.13
C VAL A 668 2.84 -33.63 5.19
N TYR A 669 3.76 -34.60 5.18
CA TYR A 669 3.78 -35.72 6.11
C TYR A 669 3.92 -35.29 7.58
N ILE A 670 4.77 -34.29 7.85
CA ILE A 670 5.01 -33.79 9.21
C ILE A 670 3.84 -32.94 9.72
N THR A 671 3.18 -32.18 8.84
CA THR A 671 1.91 -31.49 9.16
C THR A 671 0.80 -32.50 9.42
N MET A 672 0.69 -33.58 8.63
CA MET A 672 -0.27 -34.67 8.87
C MET A 672 0.00 -35.32 10.22
N PHE A 673 1.24 -35.72 10.51
CA PHE A 673 1.62 -36.35 11.77
C PHE A 673 1.31 -35.47 12.99
N THR A 674 1.69 -34.18 12.96
CA THR A 674 1.43 -33.26 14.07
C THR A 674 -0.05 -32.94 14.26
N THR A 675 -0.82 -32.80 13.17
CA THR A 675 -2.27 -32.58 13.22
C THR A 675 -3.01 -33.79 13.76
N VAL A 676 -2.67 -35.00 13.28
CA VAL A 676 -3.24 -36.26 13.79
C VAL A 676 -2.88 -36.47 15.26
N THR A 677 -1.62 -36.21 15.64
CA THR A 677 -1.18 -36.27 17.05
C THR A 677 -1.96 -35.30 17.94
N TYR A 678 -2.23 -34.09 17.48
CA TYR A 678 -3.04 -33.12 18.23
C TYR A 678 -4.51 -33.54 18.37
N ASN A 679 -5.14 -34.03 17.29
CA ASN A 679 -6.51 -34.55 17.33
C ASN A 679 -6.62 -35.76 18.27
N PHE A 680 -5.66 -36.69 18.19
CA PHE A 680 -5.53 -37.86 19.05
C PHE A 680 -5.35 -37.47 20.52
N LEU A 681 -4.45 -36.53 20.82
CA LEU A 681 -4.22 -36.03 22.18
C LEU A 681 -5.47 -35.34 22.74
N LYS A 682 -6.14 -34.51 21.95
CA LYS A 682 -7.41 -33.85 22.33
C LYS A 682 -8.49 -34.89 22.70
N PHE A 683 -8.57 -35.98 21.95
CA PHE A 683 -9.48 -37.08 22.24
C PHE A 683 -9.07 -37.81 23.53
N ILE A 684 -7.80 -38.21 23.68
CA ILE A 684 -7.29 -38.84 24.91
C ILE A 684 -7.57 -37.97 26.15
N ILE A 685 -7.43 -36.65 26.06
CA ILE A 685 -7.76 -35.74 27.17
C ILE A 685 -9.24 -35.88 27.59
N MET A 686 -10.17 -35.99 26.64
CA MET A 686 -11.60 -36.20 26.97
C MET A 686 -11.88 -37.55 27.64
N PHE A 687 -11.16 -38.61 27.26
CA PHE A 687 -11.32 -39.95 27.84
C PHE A 687 -10.39 -40.23 29.03
N SER A 688 -9.47 -39.32 29.35
CA SER A 688 -8.55 -39.42 30.48
C SER A 688 -9.29 -39.61 31.82
N PHE A 689 -10.47 -39.00 31.98
CA PHE A 689 -11.33 -39.21 33.16
C PHE A 689 -11.76 -40.67 33.34
N MET A 690 -12.02 -41.41 32.25
CA MET A 690 -12.31 -42.84 32.34
C MET A 690 -11.06 -43.65 32.69
N ILE A 691 -9.92 -43.33 32.09
CA ILE A 691 -8.64 -44.00 32.40
C ILE A 691 -8.24 -43.78 33.87
N ILE A 692 -8.42 -42.56 34.39
CA ILE A 692 -8.21 -42.23 35.81
C ILE A 692 -9.22 -42.97 36.70
N ALA A 693 -10.50 -43.05 36.33
CA ALA A 693 -11.50 -43.78 37.10
C ALA A 693 -11.20 -45.29 37.17
N PHE A 694 -10.80 -45.92 36.05
CA PHE A 694 -10.37 -47.31 36.02
C PHE A 694 -9.06 -47.51 36.80
N SER A 695 -8.08 -46.60 36.69
CA SER A 695 -6.84 -46.64 37.47
C SER A 695 -7.09 -46.56 38.99
N ILE A 696 -7.99 -45.70 39.45
CA ILE A 696 -8.35 -45.63 40.88
C ILE A 696 -9.07 -46.93 41.29
N SER A 697 -9.93 -47.46 40.42
CA SER A 697 -10.64 -48.72 40.69
C SER A 697 -9.70 -49.92 40.77
N PHE A 698 -8.73 -50.03 39.86
CA PHE A 698 -7.70 -51.08 39.88
C PHE A 698 -6.77 -50.92 41.09
N TYR A 699 -6.39 -49.70 41.47
CA TYR A 699 -5.65 -49.43 42.71
C TYR A 699 -6.41 -49.88 43.96
N LEU A 700 -7.75 -49.85 43.97
CA LEU A 700 -8.55 -50.30 45.11
C LEU A 700 -8.80 -51.82 45.11
N VAL A 701 -8.91 -52.45 43.93
CA VAL A 701 -9.26 -53.88 43.81
C VAL A 701 -8.04 -54.81 43.76
N PHE A 702 -6.91 -54.35 43.21
CA PHE A 702 -5.72 -55.18 42.94
C PHE A 702 -4.51 -54.85 43.83
N GLN A 703 -4.73 -54.37 45.06
CA GLN A 703 -3.69 -54.05 46.06
C GLN A 703 -2.76 -55.22 46.47
N VAL A 704 -2.95 -56.41 45.92
CA VAL A 704 -2.12 -57.61 46.17
C VAL A 704 -0.96 -57.72 45.16
N ASP A 705 -1.04 -57.03 44.02
CA ASP A 705 -0.01 -57.02 42.98
C ASP A 705 0.84 -55.74 43.07
N ASP A 706 2.17 -55.91 43.04
CA ASP A 706 3.17 -54.84 43.08
C ASP A 706 2.95 -53.77 42.00
N ASN A 707 2.35 -54.13 40.86
CA ASN A 707 1.97 -53.22 39.79
C ASN A 707 0.90 -52.18 40.20
N PHE A 708 0.15 -52.41 41.29
CA PHE A 708 -0.97 -51.58 41.73
C PHE A 708 -0.80 -51.01 43.15
N MET A 709 0.36 -51.20 43.79
CA MET A 709 0.62 -50.75 45.17
C MET A 709 0.55 -49.23 45.37
N THR A 710 0.79 -48.44 44.31
CA THR A 710 0.63 -46.98 44.35
C THR A 710 -0.26 -46.49 43.23
N TYR A 711 -0.93 -45.35 43.44
CA TYR A 711 -1.75 -44.69 42.42
C TYR A 711 -0.97 -44.45 41.12
N HIS A 712 0.31 -44.06 41.19
CA HIS A 712 1.13 -43.78 40.01
C HIS A 712 1.49 -45.06 39.22
N GLN A 713 1.80 -46.17 39.91
CA GLN A 713 2.04 -47.45 39.25
C GLN A 713 0.74 -48.00 38.63
N SER A 714 -0.37 -47.95 39.37
CA SER A 714 -1.70 -48.31 38.84
C SER A 714 -2.04 -47.50 37.59
N LEU A 715 -1.82 -46.19 37.59
CA LEU A 715 -2.10 -45.33 36.43
C LEU A 715 -1.22 -45.71 35.23
N LEU A 716 0.07 -45.95 35.44
CA LEU A 716 1.00 -46.33 34.38
C LEU A 716 0.70 -47.72 33.81
N LYS A 717 0.41 -48.73 34.66
CA LYS A 717 -0.03 -50.06 34.22
C LYS A 717 -1.41 -49.98 33.53
N THR A 718 -2.35 -49.16 34.02
CA THR A 718 -3.66 -48.95 33.35
C THR A 718 -3.48 -48.35 31.96
N ILE A 719 -2.63 -47.32 31.79
CA ILE A 719 -2.31 -46.73 30.48
C ILE A 719 -1.68 -47.79 29.55
N ALA A 720 -0.73 -48.58 30.04
CA ALA A 720 -0.13 -49.68 29.27
C ALA A 720 -1.10 -50.84 28.98
N MET A 721 -2.18 -51.02 29.77
CA MET A 721 -3.26 -51.95 29.42
C MET A 721 -4.18 -51.39 28.33
N THR A 722 -4.27 -50.07 28.15
CA THR A 722 -5.06 -49.47 27.06
C THR A 722 -4.44 -49.69 25.69
N THR A 723 -3.11 -49.78 25.58
CA THR A 723 -2.41 -50.01 24.30
C THR A 723 -2.51 -51.46 23.81
N GLY A 724 -3.00 -52.38 24.66
CA GLY A 724 -3.22 -53.79 24.32
C GLY A 724 -1.97 -54.67 24.40
N GLU A 725 -0.85 -54.16 24.91
CA GLU A 725 0.44 -54.87 24.95
C GLU A 725 0.65 -55.72 26.22
N ILE A 726 -0.24 -55.61 27.21
CA ILE A 726 -0.09 -56.34 28.48
C ILE A 726 -0.80 -57.69 28.44
N GLU A 727 -0.08 -58.73 28.83
CA GLU A 727 -0.61 -60.04 29.18
C GLU A 727 -1.61 -59.93 30.34
N TYR A 728 -2.91 -60.03 30.01
CA TYR A 728 -4.01 -60.00 30.98
C TYR A 728 -3.99 -61.15 32.00
N THR A 729 -3.08 -62.11 31.84
CA THR A 729 -2.86 -63.29 32.69
C THR A 729 -2.16 -62.99 34.01
N GLU A 730 -1.46 -61.87 34.15
CA GLU A 730 -0.78 -61.48 35.42
C GLU A 730 -1.72 -60.90 36.49
N LEU A 731 -2.95 -60.52 36.12
CA LEU A 731 -3.88 -59.83 37.04
C LEU A 731 -4.37 -60.76 38.17
N PRO A 732 -4.29 -60.34 39.46
CA PRO A 732 -4.81 -61.12 40.59
C PRO A 732 -6.34 -61.04 40.67
N LEU A 733 -7.03 -61.68 39.73
CA LEU A 733 -8.49 -61.71 39.62
C LEU A 733 -9.18 -62.45 40.78
N SER A 734 -8.42 -63.16 41.63
CA SER A 734 -8.91 -63.96 42.75
C SER A 734 -9.37 -63.14 43.98
N THR A 735 -8.89 -61.91 44.17
CA THR A 735 -9.05 -61.18 45.45
C THR A 735 -10.51 -60.79 45.76
N PHE A 736 -11.33 -60.53 44.73
CA PHE A 736 -12.80 -60.44 44.84
C PHE A 736 -13.42 -60.86 43.49
N PRO A 737 -13.72 -62.14 43.26
CA PRO A 737 -13.87 -62.67 41.90
C PRO A 737 -14.98 -62.00 41.08
N ILE A 738 -16.13 -61.68 41.69
CA ILE A 738 -17.26 -61.11 40.94
C ILE A 738 -16.97 -59.66 40.50
N SER A 739 -16.41 -58.83 41.39
CA SER A 739 -16.11 -57.42 41.08
C SER A 739 -14.85 -57.28 40.22
N SER A 740 -13.81 -58.08 40.44
CA SER A 740 -12.59 -58.06 39.62
C SER A 740 -12.89 -58.40 38.16
N HIS A 741 -13.65 -59.48 37.92
CA HIS A 741 -13.98 -59.91 36.56
C HIS A 741 -14.94 -58.95 35.87
N LEU A 742 -15.97 -58.44 36.57
CA LEU A 742 -16.91 -57.48 35.99
C LEU A 742 -16.23 -56.16 35.62
N LEU A 743 -15.35 -55.65 36.49
CA LEU A 743 -14.63 -54.40 36.24
C LEU A 743 -13.58 -54.55 35.12
N PHE A 744 -12.90 -55.71 35.05
CA PHE A 744 -12.00 -56.06 33.96
C PHE A 744 -12.73 -56.19 32.61
N VAL A 745 -13.87 -56.90 32.55
CA VAL A 745 -14.68 -57.02 31.33
C VAL A 745 -15.20 -55.66 30.87
N LEU A 746 -15.63 -54.80 31.81
CA LEU A 746 -16.07 -53.44 31.50
C LEU A 746 -14.92 -52.57 30.95
N PHE A 747 -13.72 -52.70 31.50
CA PHE A 747 -12.51 -52.04 31.00
C PHE A 747 -12.16 -52.51 29.59
N VAL A 748 -12.10 -53.82 29.33
CA VAL A 748 -11.81 -54.37 27.99
C VAL A 748 -12.86 -53.92 26.98
N PHE A 749 -14.15 -53.95 27.33
CA PHE A 749 -15.21 -53.50 26.44
C PHE A 749 -15.13 -52.00 26.13
N LEU A 750 -15.08 -51.14 27.15
CA LEU A 750 -15.13 -49.68 26.95
C LEU A 750 -13.82 -49.10 26.42
N ILE A 751 -12.67 -49.58 26.88
CA ILE A 751 -11.35 -48.99 26.58
C ILE A 751 -10.65 -49.73 25.43
N VAL A 752 -10.63 -51.06 25.44
CA VAL A 752 -9.92 -51.82 24.39
C VAL A 752 -10.78 -51.99 23.13
N LEU A 753 -12.07 -52.35 23.27
CA LEU A 753 -12.95 -52.60 22.12
C LEU A 753 -13.67 -51.36 21.59
N VAL A 754 -14.16 -50.46 22.44
CA VAL A 754 -14.86 -49.25 21.98
C VAL A 754 -13.87 -48.10 21.72
N LEU A 755 -13.07 -47.71 22.71
CA LEU A 755 -12.22 -46.52 22.59
C LEU A 755 -11.13 -46.64 21.53
N MET A 756 -10.35 -47.73 21.50
CA MET A 756 -9.27 -47.89 20.51
C MET A 756 -9.79 -48.07 19.07
N ASN A 757 -10.91 -48.78 18.87
CA ASN A 757 -11.50 -48.87 17.53
C ASN A 757 -12.11 -47.54 17.06
N LEU A 758 -12.68 -46.74 17.97
CA LEU A 758 -13.15 -45.39 17.66
C LEU A 758 -11.98 -44.45 17.32
N LEU A 759 -10.87 -44.53 18.06
CA LEU A 759 -9.63 -43.78 17.78
C LEU A 759 -9.07 -44.10 16.39
N ASN A 760 -8.94 -45.39 16.06
CA ASN A 760 -8.46 -45.83 14.75
C ASN A 760 -9.42 -45.42 13.63
N GLY A 761 -10.74 -45.53 13.84
CA GLY A 761 -11.75 -45.10 12.87
C GLY A 761 -11.71 -43.60 12.57
N LEU A 762 -11.62 -42.76 13.61
CA LEU A 762 -11.51 -41.30 13.46
C LEU A 762 -10.20 -40.88 12.80
N ALA A 763 -9.08 -41.52 13.14
CA ALA A 763 -7.79 -41.25 12.50
C ALA A 763 -7.87 -41.52 10.98
N VAL A 764 -8.49 -42.63 10.57
CA VAL A 764 -8.62 -43.00 9.15
C VAL A 764 -9.56 -42.07 8.38
N SER A 765 -10.68 -41.63 8.98
CA SER A 765 -11.59 -40.68 8.31
C SER A 765 -10.96 -39.31 8.10
N ASP A 766 -10.20 -38.82 9.08
CA ASP A 766 -9.63 -37.48 9.05
C ASP A 766 -8.43 -37.38 8.07
N ILE A 767 -7.66 -38.46 7.87
CA ILE A 767 -6.42 -38.45 7.07
C ILE A 767 -6.61 -37.87 5.66
N GLN A 768 -7.69 -38.20 4.94
CA GLN A 768 -7.88 -37.72 3.56
C GLN A 768 -8.15 -36.21 3.50
N GLN A 769 -8.97 -35.68 4.42
CA GLN A 769 -9.23 -34.25 4.52
C GLN A 769 -7.98 -33.50 5.01
N ILE A 770 -7.28 -34.04 6.02
CA ILE A 770 -6.03 -33.48 6.52
C ILE A 770 -4.96 -33.47 5.41
N GLN A 771 -4.88 -34.47 4.54
CA GLN A 771 -3.93 -34.49 3.42
C GLN A 771 -4.13 -33.31 2.46
N GLN A 772 -5.38 -33.05 2.04
CA GLN A 772 -5.70 -31.92 1.15
C GLN A 772 -5.37 -30.57 1.80
N GLU A 773 -5.62 -30.42 3.11
CA GLU A 773 -5.23 -29.22 3.85
C GLU A 773 -3.70 -29.13 4.06
N ALA A 774 -3.02 -30.24 4.33
CA ALA A 774 -1.58 -30.32 4.56
C ALA A 774 -0.75 -29.97 3.31
N GLU A 775 -1.25 -30.28 2.11
CA GLU A 775 -0.68 -29.78 0.86
C GLU A 775 -0.72 -28.24 0.80
N ILE A 776 -1.85 -27.62 1.12
CA ILE A 776 -1.99 -26.16 1.15
C ILE A 776 -1.10 -25.55 2.25
N VAL A 777 -1.00 -26.21 3.41
CA VAL A 777 -0.07 -25.83 4.48
C VAL A 777 1.39 -25.96 4.01
N SER A 778 1.76 -26.96 3.21
CA SER A 778 3.10 -27.05 2.63
C SER A 778 3.43 -25.86 1.72
N TYR A 779 2.49 -25.41 0.88
CA TYR A 779 2.66 -24.16 0.12
C TYR A 779 2.84 -22.95 1.06
N SER A 780 2.08 -22.88 2.16
CA SER A 780 2.26 -21.83 3.18
C SER A 780 3.64 -21.88 3.85
N SER A 781 4.10 -23.06 4.27
CA SER A 781 5.42 -23.26 4.88
C SER A 781 6.56 -22.90 3.93
N ARG A 782 6.40 -23.20 2.64
CA ARG A 782 7.34 -22.80 1.58
C ARG A 782 7.39 -21.28 1.40
N VAL A 783 6.24 -20.61 1.41
CA VAL A 783 6.14 -19.14 1.39
C VAL A 783 6.80 -18.54 2.64
N GLU A 784 6.50 -19.07 3.84
CA GLU A 784 7.11 -18.60 5.10
C GLU A 784 8.63 -18.75 5.10
N LEU A 785 9.16 -19.89 4.64
CA LEU A 785 10.60 -20.15 4.57
C LEU A 785 11.32 -19.21 3.58
N ILE A 786 10.75 -19.02 2.38
CA ILE A 786 11.30 -18.10 1.38
C ILE A 786 11.24 -16.66 1.90
N SER A 787 10.11 -16.24 2.48
CA SER A 787 9.90 -14.90 3.05
C SER A 787 10.83 -14.62 4.23
N TYR A 788 11.06 -15.60 5.10
CA TYR A 788 12.04 -15.50 6.19
C TYR A 788 13.45 -15.26 5.64
N ILE A 789 13.93 -16.10 4.71
CA ILE A 789 15.27 -15.99 4.15
C ILE A 789 15.46 -14.66 3.38
N GLU A 790 14.44 -14.24 2.63
CA GLU A 790 14.41 -12.93 1.97
C GLU A 790 14.49 -11.77 2.97
N SER A 791 13.74 -11.83 4.09
CA SER A 791 13.78 -10.79 5.13
C SER A 791 15.11 -10.70 5.87
N VAL A 792 15.80 -11.84 6.07
CA VAL A 792 17.12 -11.91 6.71
C VAL A 792 18.20 -11.31 5.80
N PHE A 793 18.20 -11.62 4.51
CA PHE A 793 19.22 -11.10 3.58
C PHE A 793 18.97 -9.66 3.11
N LEU A 794 17.73 -9.19 3.02
CA LEU A 794 17.41 -7.80 2.66
C LEU A 794 17.55 -6.80 3.83
N ALA A 795 17.98 -7.26 5.01
CA ALA A 795 18.31 -6.42 6.18
C ALA A 795 17.21 -5.42 6.62
N SER A 796 15.94 -5.66 6.26
CA SER A 796 14.79 -4.81 6.62
C SER A 796 14.63 -4.52 8.13
N PRO A 797 15.13 -5.35 9.08
CA PRO A 797 15.07 -5.03 10.51
C PRO A 797 16.18 -4.08 10.99
N ILE A 798 17.35 -4.04 10.34
CA ILE A 798 18.45 -3.14 10.73
C ILE A 798 18.02 -1.67 10.53
N ARG A 799 17.19 -1.39 9.50
CA ARG A 799 16.51 -0.10 9.30
C ARG A 799 15.66 0.37 10.49
N ARG A 800 15.25 -0.50 11.42
CA ARG A 800 14.49 -0.10 12.64
C ARG A 800 15.37 0.16 13.86
N ILE A 801 16.59 -0.37 13.88
CA ILE A 801 17.52 -0.25 15.01
C ILE A 801 18.50 0.91 14.76
N VAL A 802 18.88 1.14 13.51
CA VAL A 802 19.65 2.31 13.07
C VAL A 802 18.76 3.15 12.16
N PRO A 803 18.07 4.17 12.69
CA PRO A 803 17.26 5.07 11.88
C PRO A 803 18.18 6.02 11.09
N GLY A 804 18.38 5.72 9.81
CA GLY A 804 19.10 6.57 8.89
C GLY A 804 18.71 6.25 7.45
N PRO A 805 18.57 7.25 6.57
CA PRO A 805 18.26 7.00 5.17
C PRO A 805 19.44 6.31 4.50
N ILE A 806 19.23 5.12 3.95
CA ILE A 806 20.03 4.68 2.79
C ILE A 806 19.37 5.30 1.56
N THR A 807 19.46 6.62 1.44
CA THR A 807 19.29 7.35 0.19
C THR A 807 20.52 7.08 -0.68
N CYS A 808 20.62 5.84 -1.20
CA CYS A 808 21.27 5.63 -2.49
C CYS A 808 20.32 6.25 -3.56
N CYS A 809 20.34 7.59 -3.61
CA CYS A 809 19.68 8.55 -4.50
C CYS A 809 18.20 8.91 -4.23
N GLU A 810 17.98 10.17 -3.80
CA GLU A 810 16.66 10.85 -3.75
C GLU A 810 16.39 11.68 -5.02
N SER A 811 17.36 11.70 -5.95
CA SER A 811 17.25 12.27 -7.30
C SER A 811 16.85 11.17 -8.30
N GLY A 812 15.72 11.34 -8.97
CA GLY A 812 15.22 10.42 -10.01
C GLY A 812 16.03 10.47 -11.30
N SER A 813 17.23 9.89 -11.28
CA SER A 813 18.04 9.58 -12.47
C SER A 813 18.26 8.06 -12.53
N ASP A 814 17.93 7.45 -13.67
CA ASP A 814 17.92 5.99 -13.88
C ASP A 814 19.30 5.31 -13.78
N ASP A 815 20.37 6.08 -13.55
CA ASP A 815 21.77 5.65 -13.54
C ASP A 815 22.42 5.53 -12.14
N CYS A 816 21.66 5.59 -11.03
CA CYS A 816 22.19 5.30 -9.68
C CYS A 816 22.49 3.81 -9.43
N TYR A 817 23.23 3.19 -10.34
CA TYR A 817 23.72 1.83 -10.21
C TYR A 817 24.82 1.72 -9.14
N LEU A 818 24.43 1.11 -8.03
CA LEU A 818 25.10 -0.07 -7.46
C LEU A 818 26.50 0.08 -6.80
N VAL A 819 27.29 1.11 -7.16
CA VAL A 819 28.70 1.28 -6.79
C VAL A 819 28.84 1.93 -5.41
N SER A 820 28.14 3.04 -5.14
CA SER A 820 28.20 3.73 -3.83
C SER A 820 27.76 2.85 -2.65
N CYS A 821 26.76 2.01 -2.86
CA CYS A 821 26.24 1.07 -1.87
C CYS A 821 27.16 -0.18 -1.66
N LEU A 822 28.32 -0.30 -2.36
CA LEU A 822 29.36 -1.32 -2.12
C LEU A 822 30.44 -0.85 -1.10
N ASP A 823 30.49 0.44 -0.78
CA ASP A 823 31.48 1.03 0.14
C ASP A 823 30.98 1.10 1.59
N SER A 824 30.03 0.24 1.98
CA SER A 824 29.70 0.08 3.39
C SER A 824 30.91 -0.52 4.14
N PRO A 825 31.40 0.12 5.23
CA PRO A 825 32.59 -0.33 5.93
C PRO A 825 32.39 -1.66 6.69
N ASN A 826 31.13 -2.11 6.84
CA ASN A 826 30.78 -3.33 7.56
C ASN A 826 30.81 -4.56 6.63
N PRO A 827 31.77 -5.50 6.80
CA PRO A 827 31.90 -6.66 5.92
C PRO A 827 30.68 -7.59 5.98
N VAL A 828 30.00 -7.67 7.12
CA VAL A 828 28.76 -8.45 7.29
C VAL A 828 27.63 -7.88 6.43
N LEU A 829 27.46 -6.56 6.39
CA LEU A 829 26.42 -5.91 5.59
C LEU A 829 26.70 -6.05 4.09
N LYS A 830 27.98 -5.96 3.70
CA LYS A 830 28.43 -6.22 2.32
C LYS A 830 28.14 -7.65 1.87
N LEU A 831 28.36 -8.64 2.75
CA LEU A 831 28.03 -10.05 2.50
C LEU A 831 26.51 -10.28 2.43
N LEU A 832 25.74 -9.71 3.34
CA LEU A 832 24.27 -9.78 3.34
C LEU A 832 23.68 -9.18 2.06
N ASN A 833 24.10 -7.98 1.66
CA ASN A 833 23.65 -7.32 0.42
C ASN A 833 24.00 -8.14 -0.83
N TRP A 834 25.17 -8.79 -0.85
CA TRP A 834 25.57 -9.68 -1.95
C TRP A 834 24.70 -10.95 -2.01
N MET A 835 24.34 -11.55 -0.87
CA MET A 835 23.41 -12.67 -0.80
C MET A 835 21.97 -12.25 -1.17
N GLY A 836 21.50 -11.10 -0.69
CA GLY A 836 20.16 -10.55 -0.98
C GLY A 836 19.90 -10.34 -2.47
N ARG A 837 20.90 -9.84 -3.22
CA ARG A 837 20.81 -9.74 -4.69
C ARG A 837 20.72 -11.09 -5.40
N ARG A 838 21.26 -12.16 -4.82
CA ARG A 838 21.13 -13.53 -5.36
C ARG A 838 19.77 -14.15 -5.05
N THR A 839 19.09 -13.73 -3.98
CA THR A 839 17.73 -14.21 -3.64
C THR A 839 16.59 -13.51 -4.38
N LEU A 840 16.77 -12.26 -4.81
CA LEU A 840 15.78 -11.53 -5.63
C LEU A 840 15.74 -12.06 -7.07
N MET A 841 14.54 -12.37 -7.57
CA MET A 841 14.33 -12.94 -8.91
C MET A 841 14.25 -11.86 -10.00
N PHE A 842 13.47 -10.80 -9.80
CA PHE A 842 13.20 -9.79 -10.83
C PHE A 842 14.43 -8.92 -11.11
N HIS A 843 15.19 -8.57 -10.07
CA HIS A 843 16.45 -7.81 -10.23
C HIS A 843 17.54 -8.59 -11.00
N SER A 844 17.56 -9.93 -10.92
CA SER A 844 18.75 -10.70 -11.32
C SER A 844 18.54 -11.71 -12.46
N CYS A 845 17.33 -12.21 -12.67
CA CYS A 845 17.04 -13.27 -13.66
C CYS A 845 15.86 -12.92 -14.57
N LEU A 846 14.83 -12.30 -14.00
CA LEU A 846 13.58 -11.93 -14.69
C LEU A 846 13.50 -10.41 -14.82
N ARG A 847 14.41 -9.82 -15.62
CA ARG A 847 14.33 -8.41 -16.01
C ARG A 847 13.01 -8.13 -16.71
N ASP A 848 12.64 -9.04 -17.60
CA ASP A 848 11.29 -9.16 -18.15
C ASP A 848 10.43 -10.00 -17.18
N PRO A 849 9.24 -9.53 -16.76
CA PRO A 849 8.39 -10.23 -15.80
C PRO A 849 7.55 -11.32 -16.50
N TYR A 850 8.16 -12.14 -17.36
CA TYR A 850 7.52 -13.30 -17.97
C TYR A 850 8.51 -14.43 -18.32
N ILE A 851 8.01 -15.65 -18.42
CA ILE A 851 8.76 -16.84 -18.88
C ILE A 851 8.01 -17.49 -20.03
N THR A 852 8.75 -18.01 -21.02
CA THR A 852 8.21 -18.80 -22.13
C THR A 852 8.52 -20.29 -21.94
N VAL A 853 7.54 -21.12 -22.24
CA VAL A 853 7.54 -22.58 -21.98
C VAL A 853 7.01 -23.29 -23.22
N TYR A 854 7.72 -24.32 -23.68
CA TYR A 854 7.36 -25.11 -24.85
C TYR A 854 6.95 -26.53 -24.43
N PRO A 855 5.70 -26.77 -23.96
CA PRO A 855 5.24 -28.07 -23.45
C PRO A 855 5.52 -29.25 -24.39
N ASN A 856 5.35 -29.05 -25.70
CA ASN A 856 5.41 -30.13 -26.68
C ASN A 856 6.85 -30.38 -27.21
N ARG A 857 7.87 -29.65 -26.74
CA ARG A 857 9.29 -29.74 -27.19
C ARG A 857 10.20 -30.60 -26.30
N GLY A 858 9.81 -31.81 -25.91
CA GLY A 858 10.73 -32.88 -25.45
C GLY A 858 11.81 -32.48 -24.40
N SER A 859 13.07 -32.34 -24.81
CA SER A 859 14.19 -31.88 -23.95
C SER A 859 14.41 -30.36 -23.99
N ASP A 860 14.07 -29.72 -25.09
CA ASP A 860 14.49 -28.35 -25.45
C ASP A 860 13.37 -27.34 -25.16
N ARG A 861 12.75 -27.46 -23.97
CA ARG A 861 11.46 -26.83 -23.66
C ARG A 861 11.51 -25.35 -23.23
N TRP A 862 12.68 -24.67 -23.23
CA TRP A 862 12.85 -23.43 -22.42
C TRP A 862 13.83 -22.38 -22.98
N HIS A 863 13.49 -21.11 -22.79
CA HIS A 863 14.45 -20.00 -22.65
C HIS A 863 14.10 -19.20 -21.38
N VAL A 864 15.04 -19.10 -20.43
CA VAL A 864 14.83 -18.36 -19.15
C VAL A 864 15.87 -17.24 -18.95
N CYS A 865 17.10 -17.43 -19.41
CA CYS A 865 18.18 -16.43 -19.54
C CYS A 865 19.38 -17.12 -20.19
N ASP A 866 20.21 -16.43 -20.98
CA ASP A 866 21.51 -16.97 -21.43
C ASP A 866 22.46 -17.30 -20.26
N CYS A 867 22.12 -16.84 -19.06
CA CYS A 867 22.91 -16.95 -17.85
C CYS A 867 22.63 -18.20 -16.99
N HIS A 868 21.43 -18.78 -17.01
CA HIS A 868 21.05 -19.93 -16.17
C HIS A 868 19.89 -20.75 -16.76
N SER A 869 20.07 -22.07 -16.90
CA SER A 869 19.00 -23.02 -17.25
C SER A 869 18.25 -23.52 -16.01
N PHE A 870 17.02 -23.02 -15.80
CA PHE A 870 16.12 -23.54 -14.78
C PHE A 870 15.10 -24.50 -15.40
N HIS A 871 15.10 -25.76 -14.98
CA HIS A 871 14.11 -26.75 -15.40
C HIS A 871 12.88 -26.70 -14.48
N LEU A 872 11.74 -26.21 -14.99
CA LEU A 872 10.44 -26.37 -14.33
C LEU A 872 10.01 -27.85 -14.36
N LYS A 873 9.18 -28.28 -13.41
CA LYS A 873 8.67 -29.65 -13.38
C LYS A 873 7.61 -29.87 -14.45
N GLU A 874 7.55 -31.07 -15.01
CA GLU A 874 6.53 -31.49 -15.99
C GLU A 874 5.10 -31.21 -15.49
N THR A 875 4.79 -31.58 -14.23
CA THR A 875 3.51 -31.32 -13.57
C THR A 875 3.10 -29.84 -13.53
N GLN A 876 4.06 -28.91 -13.52
CA GLN A 876 3.80 -27.47 -13.53
C GLN A 876 3.48 -26.95 -14.94
N ILE A 877 4.07 -27.58 -15.96
CA ILE A 877 3.74 -27.33 -17.37
C ILE A 877 2.35 -27.84 -17.67
N GLU A 878 2.04 -29.07 -17.24
CA GLU A 878 0.74 -29.72 -17.41
C GLU A 878 -0.36 -28.87 -16.78
N ALA A 879 -0.22 -28.50 -15.50
CA ALA A 879 -1.16 -27.58 -14.84
C ALA A 879 -1.33 -26.22 -15.57
N ALA A 880 -0.27 -25.67 -16.16
CA ALA A 880 -0.38 -24.44 -16.95
C ALA A 880 -1.06 -24.68 -18.32
N LYS A 881 -0.86 -25.85 -18.93
CA LYS A 881 -1.49 -26.29 -20.18
C LYS A 881 -2.98 -26.59 -19.98
N ASP A 882 -3.35 -27.16 -18.84
CA ASP A 882 -4.74 -27.43 -18.46
C ASP A 882 -5.55 -26.13 -18.35
N VAL A 883 -5.00 -25.09 -17.70
CA VAL A 883 -5.64 -23.75 -17.65
C VAL A 883 -5.82 -23.14 -19.05
N VAL A 884 -4.89 -23.38 -19.99
CA VAL A 884 -5.07 -22.92 -21.39
C VAL A 884 -6.15 -23.74 -22.10
N LEU A 885 -6.22 -25.05 -21.88
CA LEU A 885 -7.25 -25.92 -22.44
C LEU A 885 -8.65 -25.55 -21.93
N GLU A 886 -8.81 -25.30 -20.63
CA GLU A 886 -10.06 -24.82 -20.03
C GLU A 886 -10.51 -23.49 -20.65
N LYS A 887 -9.56 -22.57 -20.91
CA LYS A 887 -9.83 -21.30 -21.58
C LYS A 887 -10.26 -21.47 -23.03
N GLU A 888 -9.58 -22.32 -23.81
CA GLU A 888 -9.99 -22.60 -25.19
C GLU A 888 -11.38 -23.25 -25.24
N GLN A 889 -11.68 -24.17 -24.32
CA GLN A 889 -13.01 -24.77 -24.18
C GLN A 889 -14.07 -23.72 -23.79
N ALA A 890 -13.78 -22.83 -22.85
CA ALA A 890 -14.71 -21.76 -22.47
C ALA A 890 -14.99 -20.80 -23.64
N VAL A 891 -13.96 -20.43 -24.41
CA VAL A 891 -14.11 -19.59 -25.62
C VAL A 891 -14.87 -20.33 -26.72
N ALA A 892 -14.64 -21.64 -26.91
CA ALA A 892 -15.39 -22.45 -27.85
C ALA A 892 -16.87 -22.54 -27.46
N ASN A 893 -17.17 -22.81 -26.19
CA ASN A 893 -18.53 -22.88 -25.66
C ASN A 893 -19.26 -21.53 -25.77
N HIS A 894 -18.59 -20.40 -25.52
CA HIS A 894 -19.16 -19.07 -25.73
C HIS A 894 -19.39 -18.75 -27.22
N ARG A 895 -18.54 -19.24 -28.13
CA ARG A 895 -18.77 -19.10 -29.57
C ARG A 895 -19.95 -19.96 -30.04
N LEU A 896 -20.11 -21.16 -29.48
CA LEU A 896 -21.24 -22.05 -29.73
C LEU A 896 -22.55 -21.41 -29.26
N SER A 897 -22.66 -20.95 -28.01
CA SER A 897 -23.87 -20.27 -27.51
C SER A 897 -24.18 -18.96 -28.25
N GLY A 898 -23.15 -18.22 -28.66
CA GLY A 898 -23.31 -17.05 -29.53
C GLY A 898 -23.83 -17.39 -30.94
N LEU A 899 -23.52 -18.59 -31.46
CA LEU A 899 -24.08 -19.09 -32.72
C LEU A 899 -25.50 -19.63 -32.53
N GLU A 900 -25.80 -20.31 -31.42
CA GLU A 900 -27.13 -20.77 -31.04
C GLU A 900 -28.12 -19.60 -30.92
N ASN A 901 -27.75 -18.54 -30.19
CA ASN A 901 -28.56 -17.33 -30.06
C ASN A 901 -28.85 -16.69 -31.43
N ARG A 902 -27.84 -16.58 -32.30
CA ARG A 902 -28.01 -16.04 -33.67
C ARG A 902 -28.84 -16.96 -34.56
N LEU A 903 -28.79 -18.26 -34.36
CA LEU A 903 -29.65 -19.21 -35.05
C LEU A 903 -31.11 -19.05 -34.58
N GLU A 904 -31.34 -18.81 -33.29
CA GLU A 904 -32.66 -18.54 -32.73
C GLU A 904 -33.24 -17.19 -33.22
N GLU A 905 -32.43 -16.14 -33.30
CA GLU A 905 -32.79 -14.85 -33.94
C GLU A 905 -33.18 -15.05 -35.42
N VAL A 906 -32.44 -15.87 -36.17
CA VAL A 906 -32.77 -16.17 -37.58
C VAL A 906 -34.04 -17.02 -37.68
N MET A 907 -34.23 -18.01 -36.80
CA MET A 907 -35.43 -18.84 -36.79
C MET A 907 -36.68 -18.03 -36.43
N THR A 908 -36.60 -17.10 -35.48
CA THR A 908 -37.70 -16.19 -35.12
C THR A 908 -37.97 -15.15 -36.22
N ALA A 909 -36.94 -14.70 -36.95
CA ALA A 909 -37.12 -13.90 -38.16
C ALA A 909 -37.83 -14.69 -39.28
N ILE A 910 -37.51 -15.98 -39.45
CA ILE A 910 -38.16 -16.87 -40.44
C ILE A 910 -39.62 -17.15 -40.05
N THR A 911 -39.94 -17.44 -38.79
CA THR A 911 -41.34 -17.67 -38.37
C THR A 911 -42.18 -16.39 -38.52
N THR A 912 -41.66 -15.23 -38.12
CA THR A 912 -42.38 -13.95 -38.30
C THR A 912 -42.54 -13.54 -39.77
N LEU A 913 -41.61 -13.92 -40.66
CA LEU A 913 -41.80 -13.81 -42.11
C LEU A 913 -42.86 -14.79 -42.62
N THR A 914 -42.84 -16.04 -42.15
CA THR A 914 -43.81 -17.08 -42.53
C THR A 914 -45.23 -16.69 -42.12
N ASP A 915 -45.42 -16.14 -40.92
CA ASP A 915 -46.72 -15.61 -40.46
C ASP A 915 -47.20 -14.41 -41.29
N LYS A 916 -46.30 -13.53 -41.74
CA LYS A 916 -46.64 -12.43 -42.65
C LYS A 916 -47.06 -12.96 -44.03
N VAL A 917 -46.35 -13.96 -44.57
CA VAL A 917 -46.71 -14.61 -45.84
C VAL A 917 -48.06 -15.32 -45.73
N ASN A 918 -48.28 -16.11 -44.67
CA ASN A 918 -49.54 -16.81 -44.42
C ASN A 918 -50.72 -15.83 -44.29
N LYS A 919 -50.53 -14.68 -43.61
CA LYS A 919 -51.54 -13.62 -43.55
C LYS A 919 -51.84 -13.00 -44.92
N HIS A 920 -50.86 -12.85 -45.80
CA HIS A 920 -51.08 -12.35 -47.16
C HIS A 920 -51.71 -13.38 -48.11
N VAL A 921 -51.41 -14.68 -47.95
CA VAL A 921 -51.97 -15.76 -48.77
C VAL A 921 -53.41 -16.12 -48.36
N LEU A 922 -53.80 -15.87 -47.10
CA LEU A 922 -55.15 -16.15 -46.57
C LEU A 922 -56.14 -14.99 -46.69
N CYS A 923 -55.80 -13.88 -47.37
CA CYS A 923 -56.79 -12.88 -47.76
C CYS A 923 -57.69 -13.43 -48.88
N PRO A 924 -59.00 -13.66 -48.66
CA PRO A 924 -59.89 -14.02 -49.76
C PRO A 924 -60.01 -12.84 -50.73
N SER A 925 -60.00 -13.14 -52.03
CA SER A 925 -60.21 -12.13 -53.08
C SER A 925 -61.52 -11.39 -52.85
N PRO A 926 -61.53 -10.03 -52.84
CA PRO A 926 -62.77 -9.28 -52.69
C PRO A 926 -63.69 -9.53 -53.89
N GLN A 927 -64.96 -9.86 -53.58
CA GLN A 927 -66.09 -9.78 -54.51
C GLN A 927 -66.71 -8.38 -54.45
#